data_AF-A0A931CJN1-F1
#
_entry.id   AF-A0A931CJN1-F1
#
_cell.length_a   1.000
_cell.length_b   1.000
_cell.length_c   1.000
_cell.angle_alpha   90.00
_cell.angle_beta   90.00
_cell.angle_gamma   90.00
#
_symmetry.space_group_name_H-M   'P 1'
#
loop_
_entity.id
_entity.type
_entity.pdbx_description
1 polymer ?
#
loop_
_entity_poly.entity_id
_entity_poly.type
_entity_poly.pdbx_seq_one_letter_code
_entity_poly.pdbx_strand_id
1 'polypeptide(L)'
;MATGGTTPYVWSATGLPSGLSISSGSGVISGTPSAAGSFATTVTVTDATKLTSSVSFAWKTGVVVTNPGMLGTATGATASTTMAARGGTTPYTWTATGLPTGLSINSTTGVVTGTASTAGAYTAAVTATDTAKVAGTTSFTWNVAAAPTVTNPGAQASPTKVALTLANSATGGTAPYTWTATSLPAGLAINASTGAITGTPTSAGTTNTMVTATDAKKIAKSVSFAWTTGVIVKNSLTRGTATGAAANVSNSATGGTTPYTWSATGLPTGLTINASTGAITGTATTAGAYTVKVTATDTASIAGSTTYTWNVGAAPTVTNPGAQLSTTGAAVSKTVTATGGATPYTWSATGLPAGLTINTSTGAITGTPTAAGSSTATVTATDAKQIATSTSIAWTVGTPVAVTNPGTQHGTTGIAASKTITATGGATPYTWSATGLPAGLTINTSTGAITGTPTANGTSSTTVKVTDAASRTHSVTFSWLVYATVTVTNPGTQHGTTGTATTLNLTAAGGATPYTWSATGLPAGLIINTSTGAITGTPSTAASSTVTITVSDTGARTSSITFTFTVATPVAVTNPGTQQGTTGVAASKTLAATGGTAPYTWTASGLPAGLAINASTGAITGTPTTAGNSTVTITATDTGRRTATLSFSWTVTPAVPQAPTGVTARAEGPQTVHLAWAEVPGAAGYYIHRNEQVVKKTIGT
;
A
#
# COMPACT_ATOMS: atom_id res chain seq x y z
N MET A 1 -78.50 -67.80 -22.77
CA MET A 1 -79.64 -68.28 -21.93
C MET A 1 -80.93 -67.86 -22.61
N ALA A 2 -82.00 -68.67 -22.53
CA ALA A 2 -83.30 -68.41 -23.17
C ALA A 2 -84.38 -68.11 -22.12
N THR A 3 -85.33 -67.24 -22.46
CA THR A 3 -86.45 -66.85 -21.59
C THR A 3 -87.74 -66.78 -22.43
N GLY A 4 -88.79 -67.53 -22.03
CA GLY A 4 -90.07 -67.65 -22.77
C GLY A 4 -90.14 -68.90 -23.67
N GLY A 5 -91.35 -69.43 -23.90
CA GLY A 5 -91.58 -70.71 -24.60
C GLY A 5 -91.90 -71.88 -23.66
N THR A 6 -92.09 -73.07 -24.22
CA THR A 6 -92.48 -74.28 -23.47
C THR A 6 -91.28 -75.19 -23.25
N THR A 7 -90.97 -75.54 -22.00
CA THR A 7 -89.83 -76.41 -21.66
C THR A 7 -90.14 -77.89 -21.93
N PRO A 8 -89.12 -78.75 -22.18
CA PRO A 8 -87.68 -78.46 -22.20
C PRO A 8 -87.19 -77.75 -23.48
N TYR A 9 -86.16 -76.90 -23.33
CA TYR A 9 -85.45 -76.28 -24.46
C TYR A 9 -84.33 -77.19 -24.96
N VAL A 10 -84.13 -77.21 -26.28
CA VAL A 10 -83.04 -77.92 -26.96
C VAL A 10 -82.16 -76.90 -27.66
N TRP A 11 -80.88 -76.87 -27.29
CA TRP A 11 -79.87 -75.96 -27.85
C TRP A 11 -79.07 -76.63 -28.96
N SER A 12 -78.75 -75.86 -29.99
CA SER A 12 -77.84 -76.26 -31.06
C SER A 12 -76.98 -75.08 -31.49
N ALA A 13 -75.82 -75.35 -32.08
CA ALA A 13 -74.94 -74.31 -32.58
C ALA A 13 -74.34 -74.74 -33.91
N THR A 14 -74.32 -73.84 -34.87
CA THR A 14 -73.68 -74.01 -36.17
C THR A 14 -72.52 -73.04 -36.30
N GLY A 15 -71.45 -73.44 -36.99
CA GLY A 15 -70.26 -72.60 -37.16
C GLY A 15 -69.42 -72.42 -35.89
N LEU A 16 -69.54 -73.31 -34.90
CA LEU A 16 -68.54 -73.41 -33.83
C LEU A 16 -67.19 -73.88 -34.43
N PRO A 17 -66.05 -73.36 -33.94
CA PRO A 17 -64.76 -73.96 -34.24
C PRO A 17 -64.80 -75.47 -33.96
N SER A 18 -64.23 -76.28 -34.85
CA SER A 18 -64.11 -77.73 -34.62
C SER A 18 -63.46 -78.00 -33.26
N GLY A 19 -63.96 -78.98 -32.51
CA GLY A 19 -63.50 -79.26 -31.15
C GLY A 19 -64.22 -78.48 -30.04
N LEU A 20 -65.02 -77.47 -30.39
CA LEU A 20 -66.06 -76.92 -29.50
C LEU A 20 -67.41 -77.56 -29.82
N SER A 21 -68.18 -77.83 -28.76
CA SER A 21 -69.54 -78.35 -28.87
C SER A 21 -70.47 -77.60 -27.91
N ILE A 22 -71.76 -77.54 -28.23
CA ILE A 22 -72.78 -77.00 -27.34
C ILE A 22 -73.59 -78.13 -26.72
N SER A 23 -73.80 -78.07 -25.41
CA SER A 23 -74.69 -78.98 -24.71
C SER A 23 -76.15 -78.68 -25.08
N SER A 24 -76.86 -79.67 -25.62
CA SER A 24 -78.25 -79.49 -26.06
C SER A 24 -79.22 -79.23 -24.91
N GLY A 25 -78.90 -79.65 -23.68
CA GLY A 25 -79.76 -79.41 -22.51
C GLY A 25 -79.53 -78.08 -21.80
N SER A 26 -78.30 -77.53 -21.85
CA SER A 26 -77.94 -76.32 -21.07
C SER A 26 -77.52 -75.12 -21.90
N GLY A 27 -77.17 -75.31 -23.18
CA GLY A 27 -76.64 -74.26 -24.05
C GLY A 27 -75.18 -73.87 -23.74
N VAL A 28 -74.49 -74.58 -22.85
CA VAL A 28 -73.07 -74.33 -22.54
C VAL A 28 -72.19 -74.82 -23.70
N ILE A 29 -71.34 -73.93 -24.23
CA ILE A 29 -70.31 -74.28 -25.21
C ILE A 29 -69.03 -74.64 -24.46
N SER A 30 -68.50 -75.83 -24.72
CA SER A 30 -67.28 -76.33 -24.09
C SER A 30 -66.45 -77.17 -25.06
N GLY A 31 -65.19 -77.44 -24.68
CA GLY A 31 -64.20 -78.14 -25.49
C GLY A 31 -62.96 -77.28 -25.75
N THR A 32 -62.09 -77.76 -26.62
CA THR A 32 -60.89 -77.05 -27.06
C THR A 32 -60.95 -76.90 -28.58
N PRO A 33 -60.93 -75.68 -29.13
CA PRO A 33 -60.97 -75.50 -30.56
C PRO A 33 -59.72 -76.12 -31.21
N SER A 34 -59.91 -77.04 -32.15
CA SER A 34 -58.88 -77.77 -32.87
C SER A 34 -58.47 -77.11 -34.19
N ALA A 35 -59.18 -76.06 -34.61
CA ALA A 35 -58.84 -75.24 -35.76
C ALA A 35 -58.70 -73.78 -35.34
N ALA A 36 -57.64 -73.13 -35.85
CA ALA A 36 -57.43 -71.70 -35.70
C ALA A 36 -58.20 -70.94 -36.79
N GLY A 37 -58.74 -69.77 -36.44
CA GLY A 37 -59.51 -68.96 -37.37
C GLY A 37 -60.53 -68.06 -36.70
N SER A 38 -61.29 -67.34 -37.53
CA SER A 38 -62.45 -66.57 -37.09
C SER A 38 -63.71 -67.31 -37.51
N PHE A 39 -64.46 -67.86 -36.55
CA PHE A 39 -65.61 -68.71 -36.81
C PHE A 39 -66.90 -67.96 -36.49
N ALA A 40 -67.73 -67.72 -37.50
CA ALA A 40 -69.06 -67.15 -37.32
C ALA A 40 -69.99 -68.24 -36.78
N THR A 41 -70.27 -68.20 -35.49
CA THR A 41 -71.10 -69.17 -34.78
C THR A 41 -72.50 -68.63 -34.60
N THR A 42 -73.51 -69.43 -34.95
CA THR A 42 -74.91 -69.16 -34.63
C THR A 42 -75.42 -70.19 -33.64
N VAL A 43 -75.94 -69.74 -32.50
CA VAL A 43 -76.58 -70.60 -31.51
C VAL A 43 -78.09 -70.47 -31.65
N THR A 44 -78.78 -71.61 -31.75
CA THR A 44 -80.24 -71.70 -31.87
C THR A 44 -80.80 -72.46 -30.68
N VAL A 45 -81.91 -71.97 -30.13
CA VAL A 45 -82.70 -72.64 -29.11
C VAL A 45 -84.07 -72.99 -29.67
N THR A 46 -84.53 -74.21 -29.39
CA THR A 46 -85.83 -74.75 -29.81
C THR A 46 -86.62 -75.14 -28.57
N ASP A 47 -87.89 -74.78 -28.49
CA ASP A 47 -88.77 -75.18 -27.39
C ASP A 47 -89.50 -76.52 -27.66
N ALA A 48 -90.22 -77.06 -26.67
CA ALA A 48 -90.94 -78.34 -26.80
C ALA A 48 -92.07 -78.33 -27.85
N THR A 49 -92.58 -77.16 -28.21
CA THR A 49 -93.57 -76.98 -29.27
C THR A 49 -92.95 -76.79 -30.66
N LYS A 50 -91.62 -76.87 -30.75
CA LYS A 50 -90.79 -76.72 -31.96
C LYS A 50 -90.65 -75.28 -32.46
N LEU A 51 -90.91 -74.27 -31.63
CA LEU A 51 -90.57 -72.87 -31.95
C LEU A 51 -89.08 -72.62 -31.74
N THR A 52 -88.43 -71.89 -32.66
CA THR A 52 -86.98 -71.64 -32.63
C THR A 52 -86.63 -70.15 -32.58
N SER A 53 -85.49 -69.83 -31.95
CA SER A 53 -84.85 -68.52 -31.97
C SER A 53 -83.33 -68.64 -32.00
N SER A 54 -82.62 -67.72 -32.68
CA SER A 54 -81.17 -67.84 -32.95
C SER A 54 -80.41 -66.52 -32.75
N VAL A 55 -79.14 -66.62 -32.35
CA VAL A 55 -78.18 -65.49 -32.24
C VAL A 55 -76.82 -65.85 -32.86
N SER A 56 -76.20 -64.92 -33.60
CA SER A 56 -74.90 -65.13 -34.26
C SER A 56 -73.80 -64.21 -33.71
N PHE A 57 -72.58 -64.74 -33.54
CA PHE A 57 -71.36 -64.04 -33.08
C PHE A 57 -70.08 -64.71 -33.60
N ALA A 58 -68.90 -64.09 -33.47
CA ALA A 58 -67.64 -64.62 -33.99
C ALA A 58 -66.63 -65.05 -32.90
N TRP A 59 -66.05 -66.25 -33.02
CA TRP A 59 -64.95 -66.77 -32.18
C TRP A 59 -63.59 -66.60 -32.86
N LYS A 60 -62.55 -66.14 -32.15
CA LYS A 60 -61.14 -66.11 -32.63
C LYS A 60 -60.22 -66.93 -31.72
N THR A 61 -59.35 -67.76 -32.29
CA THR A 61 -58.41 -68.67 -31.58
C THR A 61 -56.99 -68.56 -32.17
N GLY A 62 -55.92 -68.57 -31.34
CA GLY A 62 -54.51 -68.42 -31.80
C GLY A 62 -53.41 -68.76 -30.76
N VAL A 63 -52.13 -68.69 -31.17
CA VAL A 63 -50.93 -69.02 -30.37
C VAL A 63 -50.50 -67.84 -29.48
N VAL A 64 -50.16 -68.11 -28.21
CA VAL A 64 -49.66 -67.12 -27.24
C VAL A 64 -48.34 -67.61 -26.62
N VAL A 65 -47.27 -66.81 -26.75
CA VAL A 65 -45.96 -67.07 -26.12
C VAL A 65 -45.91 -66.41 -24.74
N THR A 66 -45.45 -67.14 -23.73
CA THR A 66 -45.26 -66.63 -22.37
C THR A 66 -44.00 -65.76 -22.31
N ASN A 67 -44.12 -64.55 -21.78
CA ASN A 67 -42.98 -63.66 -21.55
C ASN A 67 -42.15 -64.15 -20.35
N PRO A 68 -40.85 -64.45 -20.50
CA PRO A 68 -39.99 -64.89 -19.40
C PRO A 68 -39.59 -63.76 -18.42
N GLY A 69 -39.95 -62.51 -18.72
CA GLY A 69 -39.46 -61.36 -17.98
C GLY A 69 -38.02 -60.99 -18.34
N MET A 70 -37.37 -60.20 -17.49
CA MET A 70 -35.99 -59.76 -17.74
C MET A 70 -35.00 -60.90 -17.46
N LEU A 71 -34.17 -61.21 -18.46
CA LEU A 71 -33.11 -62.20 -18.36
C LEU A 71 -31.73 -61.50 -18.31
N GLY A 72 -30.74 -62.17 -17.73
CA GLY A 72 -29.40 -61.60 -17.60
C GLY A 72 -28.29 -62.65 -17.64
N THR A 73 -27.19 -62.31 -18.32
CA THR A 73 -25.99 -63.16 -18.44
C THR A 73 -24.71 -62.32 -18.40
N ALA A 74 -23.57 -62.96 -18.16
CA ALA A 74 -22.27 -62.31 -18.28
C ALA A 74 -21.72 -62.42 -19.71
N THR A 75 -20.92 -61.43 -20.14
CA THR A 75 -20.15 -61.56 -21.39
C THR A 75 -19.17 -62.73 -21.26
N GLY A 76 -19.21 -63.68 -22.20
CA GLY A 76 -18.42 -64.92 -22.21
C GLY A 76 -19.05 -66.10 -21.45
N ALA A 77 -20.22 -65.93 -20.83
CA ALA A 77 -20.92 -67.02 -20.12
C ALA A 77 -21.97 -67.72 -20.99
N THR A 78 -22.12 -69.03 -20.79
CA THR A 78 -23.16 -69.84 -21.45
C THR A 78 -24.52 -69.58 -20.82
N ALA A 79 -25.52 -69.33 -21.65
CA ALA A 79 -26.91 -69.17 -21.26
C ALA A 79 -27.76 -70.38 -21.69
N SER A 80 -28.80 -70.71 -20.93
CA SER A 80 -29.82 -71.67 -21.36
C SER A 80 -31.17 -71.33 -20.73
N THR A 81 -32.21 -71.12 -21.53
CA THR A 81 -33.58 -70.84 -21.07
C THR A 81 -34.59 -71.37 -22.08
N THR A 82 -35.63 -72.06 -21.60
CA THR A 82 -36.68 -72.61 -22.46
C THR A 82 -37.90 -71.68 -22.53
N MET A 83 -38.35 -71.36 -23.74
CA MET A 83 -39.55 -70.56 -23.99
C MET A 83 -40.81 -71.43 -24.01
N ALA A 84 -41.94 -70.90 -23.55
CA ALA A 84 -43.21 -71.63 -23.47
C ALA A 84 -44.33 -70.93 -24.27
N ALA A 85 -45.20 -71.71 -24.92
CA ALA A 85 -46.34 -71.21 -25.70
C ALA A 85 -47.58 -72.08 -25.48
N ARG A 86 -48.77 -71.48 -25.62
CA ARG A 86 -50.08 -72.14 -25.50
C ARG A 86 -51.04 -71.72 -26.62
N GLY A 87 -52.05 -72.55 -26.91
CA GLY A 87 -53.02 -72.33 -27.97
C GLY A 87 -52.49 -72.68 -29.37
N GLY A 88 -53.37 -72.90 -30.34
CA GLY A 88 -52.99 -73.40 -31.67
C GLY A 88 -52.74 -74.91 -31.72
N THR A 89 -52.22 -75.41 -32.85
CA THR A 89 -51.96 -76.85 -33.10
C THR A 89 -50.48 -77.21 -32.96
N THR A 90 -50.12 -77.91 -31.88
CA THR A 90 -48.75 -78.39 -31.65
C THR A 90 -48.29 -79.41 -32.71
N PRO A 91 -46.97 -79.58 -32.93
CA PRO A 91 -45.83 -78.89 -32.31
C PRO A 91 -45.63 -77.46 -32.81
N TYR A 92 -44.95 -76.63 -32.00
CA TYR A 92 -44.59 -75.27 -32.39
C TYR A 92 -43.20 -75.22 -33.04
N THR A 93 -43.04 -74.34 -34.04
CA THR A 93 -41.75 -73.91 -34.57
C THR A 93 -41.37 -72.55 -33.99
N TRP A 94 -40.14 -72.42 -33.52
CA TRP A 94 -39.65 -71.26 -32.78
C TRP A 94 -38.67 -70.42 -33.60
N THR A 95 -38.82 -69.11 -33.53
CA THR A 95 -37.84 -68.14 -34.06
C THR A 95 -37.60 -67.03 -33.05
N ALA A 96 -36.42 -66.42 -33.10
CA ALA A 96 -36.08 -65.30 -32.23
C ALA A 96 -35.27 -64.25 -32.99
N THR A 97 -35.52 -62.99 -32.67
CA THR A 97 -34.77 -61.83 -33.18
C THR A 97 -34.29 -60.97 -32.02
N GLY A 98 -33.18 -60.25 -32.18
CA GLY A 98 -32.69 -59.36 -31.14
C GLY A 98 -32.15 -60.06 -29.89
N LEU A 99 -31.82 -61.36 -29.98
CA LEU A 99 -31.05 -62.04 -28.93
C LEU A 99 -29.63 -61.46 -28.86
N PRO A 100 -28.97 -61.49 -27.68
CA PRO A 100 -27.57 -61.17 -27.55
C PRO A 100 -26.70 -61.94 -28.55
N THR A 101 -25.67 -61.28 -29.07
CA THR A 101 -24.69 -61.90 -29.97
C THR A 101 -24.12 -63.16 -29.34
N GLY A 102 -24.18 -64.28 -30.08
CA GLY A 102 -23.75 -65.60 -29.62
C GLY A 102 -24.82 -66.45 -28.92
N LEU A 103 -26.03 -65.93 -28.71
CA LEU A 103 -27.22 -66.72 -28.32
C LEU A 103 -28.11 -67.03 -29.54
N SER A 104 -28.76 -68.18 -29.54
CA SER A 104 -29.71 -68.61 -30.57
C SER A 104 -30.85 -69.41 -29.96
N ILE A 105 -32.02 -69.43 -30.62
CA ILE A 105 -33.14 -70.29 -30.21
C ILE A 105 -33.17 -71.55 -31.07
N ASN A 106 -33.36 -72.71 -30.43
CA ASN A 106 -33.61 -73.95 -31.13
C ASN A 106 -35.06 -73.94 -31.69
N SER A 107 -35.20 -74.13 -32.99
CA SER A 107 -36.48 -74.01 -33.70
C SER A 107 -37.51 -75.06 -33.34
N THR A 108 -37.11 -76.19 -32.73
CA THR A 108 -38.01 -77.29 -32.37
C THR A 108 -38.34 -77.31 -30.88
N THR A 109 -37.38 -76.94 -30.02
CA THR A 109 -37.54 -77.04 -28.57
C THR A 109 -37.87 -75.71 -27.88
N GLY A 110 -37.65 -74.58 -28.56
CA GLY A 110 -37.83 -73.25 -27.97
C GLY A 110 -36.76 -72.87 -26.94
N VAL A 111 -35.67 -73.64 -26.85
CA VAL A 111 -34.55 -73.36 -25.94
C VAL A 111 -33.64 -72.29 -26.55
N VAL A 112 -33.49 -71.16 -25.86
CA VAL A 112 -32.47 -70.15 -26.13
C VAL A 112 -31.17 -70.55 -25.44
N THR A 113 -30.12 -70.79 -26.20
CA THR A 113 -28.79 -71.16 -25.66
C THR A 113 -27.63 -70.60 -26.49
N GLY A 114 -26.43 -70.61 -25.91
CA GLY A 114 -25.19 -70.12 -26.52
C GLY A 114 -24.35 -69.32 -25.52
N THR A 115 -23.32 -68.63 -26.01
CA THR A 115 -22.42 -67.81 -25.18
C THR A 115 -22.51 -66.36 -25.61
N ALA A 116 -22.96 -65.48 -24.71
CA ALA A 116 -23.13 -64.06 -25.02
C ALA A 116 -21.77 -63.38 -25.21
N SER A 117 -21.48 -62.79 -26.37
CA SER A 117 -20.14 -62.29 -26.71
C SER A 117 -19.98 -60.78 -26.60
N THR A 118 -21.07 -60.02 -26.50
CA THR A 118 -21.03 -58.55 -26.42
C THR A 118 -21.93 -58.03 -25.29
N ALA A 119 -21.37 -57.18 -24.44
CA ALA A 119 -22.12 -56.54 -23.36
C ALA A 119 -23.16 -55.56 -23.90
N GLY A 120 -24.31 -55.47 -23.23
CA GLY A 120 -25.39 -54.58 -23.63
C GLY A 120 -26.77 -55.08 -23.21
N ALA A 121 -27.75 -54.20 -23.28
CA ALA A 121 -29.15 -54.55 -23.11
C ALA A 121 -29.76 -54.85 -24.49
N TYR A 122 -30.23 -56.07 -24.68
CA TYR A 122 -30.83 -56.54 -25.92
C TYR A 122 -32.34 -56.65 -25.75
N THR A 123 -33.09 -56.18 -26.75
CA THR A 123 -34.55 -56.40 -26.79
C THR A 123 -34.82 -57.62 -27.67
N ALA A 124 -35.01 -58.76 -27.04
CA ALA A 124 -35.24 -60.02 -27.73
C ALA A 124 -36.74 -60.24 -27.95
N ALA A 125 -37.12 -60.65 -29.16
CA ALA A 125 -38.47 -61.07 -29.51
C ALA A 125 -38.46 -62.54 -29.90
N VAL A 126 -39.35 -63.34 -29.30
CA VAL A 126 -39.50 -64.77 -29.59
C VAL A 126 -40.90 -65.02 -30.13
N THR A 127 -40.95 -65.75 -31.24
CA THR A 127 -42.18 -66.12 -31.95
C THR A 127 -42.34 -67.63 -31.97
N ALA A 128 -43.49 -68.12 -31.54
CA ALA A 128 -43.93 -69.51 -31.73
C ALA A 128 -44.97 -69.56 -32.84
N THR A 129 -44.75 -70.43 -33.83
CA THR A 129 -45.68 -70.67 -34.94
C THR A 129 -46.19 -72.10 -34.85
N ASP A 130 -47.50 -72.29 -34.85
CA ASP A 130 -48.10 -73.63 -34.83
C ASP A 130 -48.08 -74.30 -36.21
N THR A 131 -48.54 -75.56 -36.29
CA THR A 131 -48.60 -76.31 -37.56
C THR A 131 -49.61 -75.73 -38.56
N ALA A 132 -50.59 -74.95 -38.09
CA ALA A 132 -51.55 -74.22 -38.92
C ALA A 132 -50.99 -72.87 -39.43
N LYS A 133 -49.71 -72.58 -39.18
CA LYS A 133 -49.01 -71.33 -39.53
C LYS A 133 -49.52 -70.08 -38.81
N VAL A 134 -50.17 -70.24 -37.66
CA VAL A 134 -50.56 -69.15 -36.79
C VAL A 134 -49.44 -68.87 -35.79
N ALA A 135 -49.04 -67.60 -35.68
CA ALA A 135 -47.91 -67.19 -34.87
C ALA A 135 -48.33 -66.29 -33.69
N GLY A 136 -47.66 -66.48 -32.55
CA GLY A 136 -47.69 -65.57 -31.41
C GLY A 136 -46.28 -65.09 -31.07
N THR A 137 -46.13 -63.82 -30.68
CA THR A 137 -44.81 -63.22 -30.39
C THR A 137 -44.84 -62.49 -29.04
N THR A 138 -43.75 -62.59 -28.28
CA THR A 138 -43.49 -61.76 -27.09
C THR A 138 -42.11 -61.13 -27.16
N SER A 139 -41.93 -59.95 -26.55
CA SER A 139 -40.63 -59.27 -26.42
C SER A 139 -40.21 -59.09 -24.96
N PHE A 140 -38.91 -59.17 -24.68
CA PHE A 140 -38.32 -59.01 -23.35
C PHE A 140 -36.87 -58.51 -23.42
N THR A 141 -36.35 -58.03 -22.28
CA THR A 141 -34.97 -57.53 -22.19
C THR A 141 -34.02 -58.62 -21.73
N TRP A 142 -32.91 -58.80 -22.45
CA TRP A 142 -31.78 -59.63 -22.06
C TRP A 142 -30.56 -58.75 -21.80
N ASN A 143 -30.10 -58.66 -20.55
CA ASN A 143 -28.97 -57.82 -20.19
C ASN A 143 -27.66 -58.62 -20.09
N VAL A 144 -26.67 -58.30 -20.92
CA VAL A 144 -25.33 -58.89 -20.89
C VAL A 144 -24.37 -57.96 -20.17
N ALA A 145 -23.88 -58.37 -18.99
CA ALA A 145 -22.96 -57.57 -18.19
C ALA A 145 -21.55 -57.53 -18.80
N ALA A 146 -20.94 -56.34 -18.83
CA ALA A 146 -19.56 -56.14 -19.27
C ALA A 146 -18.56 -56.70 -18.25
N ALA A 147 -17.45 -57.27 -18.73
CA ALA A 147 -16.33 -57.64 -17.88
C ALA A 147 -15.54 -56.41 -17.40
N PRO A 148 -14.84 -56.49 -16.25
CA PRO A 148 -13.88 -55.46 -15.87
C PRO A 148 -12.70 -55.41 -16.85
N THR A 149 -12.07 -54.24 -16.94
CA THR A 149 -10.82 -54.00 -17.68
C THR A 149 -9.71 -53.79 -16.68
N VAL A 150 -8.63 -54.58 -16.76
CA VAL A 150 -7.45 -54.45 -15.90
C VAL A 150 -6.35 -53.69 -16.63
N THR A 151 -5.79 -52.67 -16.01
CA THR A 151 -4.64 -51.92 -16.56
C THR A 151 -3.38 -52.76 -16.44
N ASN A 152 -2.66 -52.97 -17.55
CA ASN A 152 -1.35 -53.63 -17.52
C ASN A 152 -0.28 -52.65 -17.00
N PRO A 153 0.41 -52.92 -15.87
CA PRO A 153 1.44 -52.03 -15.35
C PRO A 153 2.74 -52.04 -16.17
N GLY A 154 2.84 -52.90 -17.20
CA GLY A 154 4.06 -53.12 -17.97
C GLY A 154 5.08 -53.96 -17.20
N ALA A 155 6.23 -54.23 -17.84
CA ALA A 155 7.30 -55.01 -17.22
C ALA A 155 7.83 -54.35 -15.94
N GLN A 156 7.97 -55.12 -14.88
CA GLN A 156 8.41 -54.68 -13.56
C GLN A 156 9.83 -55.17 -13.27
N ALA A 157 10.63 -54.33 -12.60
CA ALA A 157 11.93 -54.69 -12.07
C ALA A 157 12.03 -54.27 -10.60
N SER A 158 12.55 -55.15 -9.74
CA SER A 158 12.52 -54.92 -8.29
C SER A 158 13.73 -55.52 -7.58
N PRO A 159 14.29 -54.82 -6.58
CA PRO A 159 15.37 -55.40 -5.79
C PRO A 159 14.87 -56.56 -4.92
N THR A 160 15.65 -57.65 -4.81
CA THR A 160 15.41 -58.66 -3.77
C THR A 160 15.71 -58.07 -2.39
N LYS A 161 15.11 -58.60 -1.33
CA LYS A 161 15.31 -58.19 0.08
C LYS A 161 14.90 -56.75 0.41
N VAL A 162 14.19 -56.07 -0.49
CA VAL A 162 13.63 -54.74 -0.27
C VAL A 162 12.11 -54.82 -0.36
N ALA A 163 11.42 -54.25 0.62
CA ALA A 163 9.96 -54.19 0.62
C ALA A 163 9.44 -53.25 -0.47
N LEU A 164 8.36 -53.63 -1.14
CA LEU A 164 7.81 -52.88 -2.26
C LEU A 164 6.30 -53.05 -2.39
N THR A 165 5.69 -52.13 -3.14
CA THR A 165 4.25 -52.05 -3.36
C THR A 165 3.98 -51.65 -4.80
N LEU A 166 3.18 -52.45 -5.51
CA LEU A 166 2.66 -52.16 -6.84
C LEU A 166 1.13 -52.09 -6.76
N ALA A 167 0.55 -50.94 -7.09
CA ALA A 167 -0.89 -50.78 -7.13
C ALA A 167 -1.43 -51.20 -8.51
N ASN A 168 -2.34 -52.18 -8.52
CA ASN A 168 -3.10 -52.54 -9.72
C ASN A 168 -4.43 -51.79 -9.76
N SER A 169 -4.96 -51.58 -10.96
CA SER A 169 -6.23 -50.89 -11.15
C SER A 169 -7.10 -51.58 -12.19
N ALA A 170 -8.41 -51.57 -11.95
CA ALA A 170 -9.42 -52.06 -12.88
C ALA A 170 -10.58 -51.05 -12.99
N THR A 171 -11.18 -50.99 -14.17
CA THR A 171 -12.32 -50.13 -14.50
C THR A 171 -13.38 -50.92 -15.27
N GLY A 172 -14.63 -50.46 -15.28
CA GLY A 172 -15.73 -51.19 -15.92
C GLY A 172 -16.17 -52.46 -15.16
N GLY A 173 -17.22 -53.13 -15.64
CA GLY A 173 -17.87 -54.19 -14.87
C GLY A 173 -18.62 -53.66 -13.64
N THR A 174 -18.96 -54.53 -12.69
CA THR A 174 -19.73 -54.18 -11.48
C THR A 174 -18.85 -54.23 -10.24
N ALA A 175 -18.50 -53.07 -9.67
CA ALA A 175 -17.75 -53.00 -8.41
C ALA A 175 -18.54 -53.61 -7.21
N PRO A 176 -17.89 -54.08 -6.14
CA PRO A 176 -16.44 -54.11 -5.90
C PRO A 176 -15.71 -55.23 -6.66
N TYR A 177 -14.39 -55.07 -6.84
CA TYR A 177 -13.53 -56.09 -7.46
C TYR A 177 -12.83 -56.95 -6.40
N THR A 178 -12.67 -58.24 -6.69
CA THR A 178 -11.80 -59.16 -5.97
C THR A 178 -10.58 -59.48 -6.84
N TRP A 179 -9.39 -59.39 -6.27
CA TRP A 179 -8.12 -59.52 -6.98
C TRP A 179 -7.41 -60.83 -6.66
N THR A 180 -6.86 -61.48 -7.69
CA THR A 180 -5.97 -62.63 -7.55
C THR A 180 -4.75 -62.47 -8.44
N ALA A 181 -3.64 -63.12 -8.07
CA ALA A 181 -2.42 -63.12 -8.86
C ALA A 181 -1.75 -64.49 -8.82
N THR A 182 -1.15 -64.88 -9.93
CA THR A 182 -0.37 -66.12 -10.06
C THR A 182 1.01 -65.80 -10.60
N SER A 183 1.99 -66.67 -10.29
CA SER A 183 3.39 -66.48 -10.70
C SER A 183 3.97 -65.13 -10.25
N LEU A 184 3.63 -64.72 -9.03
CA LEU A 184 4.31 -63.62 -8.36
C LEU A 184 5.74 -64.05 -8.00
N PRO A 185 6.73 -63.13 -8.02
CA PRO A 185 8.02 -63.37 -7.40
C PRO A 185 7.86 -63.82 -5.94
N ALA A 186 8.70 -64.78 -5.53
CA ALA A 186 8.67 -65.31 -4.17
C ALA A 186 8.80 -64.18 -3.13
N GLY A 187 7.93 -64.18 -2.12
CA GLY A 187 7.87 -63.13 -1.09
C GLY A 187 6.94 -61.96 -1.40
N LEU A 188 6.26 -61.96 -2.55
CA LEU A 188 5.18 -61.02 -2.88
C LEU A 188 3.80 -61.68 -2.79
N ALA A 189 2.81 -60.89 -2.39
CA ALA A 189 1.41 -61.30 -2.33
C ALA A 189 0.50 -60.17 -2.84
N ILE A 190 -0.64 -60.52 -3.43
CA ILE A 190 -1.67 -59.54 -3.80
C ILE A 190 -2.73 -59.44 -2.70
N ASN A 191 -3.13 -58.22 -2.36
CA ASN A 191 -4.27 -57.98 -1.50
C ASN A 191 -5.57 -58.13 -2.31
N ALA A 192 -6.43 -59.05 -1.89
CA ALA A 192 -7.65 -59.40 -2.61
C ALA A 192 -8.68 -58.26 -2.72
N SER A 193 -8.67 -57.27 -1.81
CA SER A 193 -9.63 -56.15 -1.83
C SER A 193 -9.09 -54.89 -2.50
N THR A 194 -7.79 -54.63 -2.40
CA THR A 194 -7.18 -53.40 -2.96
C THR A 194 -6.47 -53.63 -4.29
N GLY A 195 -6.15 -54.88 -4.64
CA GLY A 195 -5.34 -55.22 -5.80
C GLY A 195 -3.87 -54.83 -5.67
N ALA A 196 -3.44 -54.28 -4.53
CA ALA A 196 -2.03 -53.95 -4.30
C ALA A 196 -1.20 -55.23 -4.12
N ILE A 197 -0.12 -55.36 -4.89
CA ILE A 197 0.90 -56.39 -4.68
C ILE A 197 1.94 -55.81 -3.73
N THR A 198 2.15 -56.46 -2.59
CA THR A 198 3.09 -56.04 -1.55
C THR A 198 3.98 -57.19 -1.11
N GLY A 199 5.10 -56.85 -0.48
CA GLY A 199 6.01 -57.82 0.14
C GLY A 199 7.47 -57.53 -0.18
N THR A 200 8.31 -58.52 0.12
CA THR A 200 9.77 -58.42 -0.05
C THR A 200 10.22 -59.59 -0.91
N PRO A 201 10.68 -59.37 -2.15
CA PRO A 201 11.11 -60.46 -3.00
C PRO A 201 12.32 -61.20 -2.40
N THR A 202 12.22 -62.51 -2.21
CA THR A 202 13.25 -63.30 -1.52
C THR A 202 14.24 -63.97 -2.45
N SER A 203 13.88 -64.15 -3.72
CA SER A 203 14.72 -64.81 -4.73
C SER A 203 14.79 -63.99 -6.00
N ALA A 204 15.94 -64.07 -6.68
CA ALA A 204 16.14 -63.45 -7.97
C ALA A 204 15.56 -64.31 -9.10
N GLY A 205 15.11 -63.68 -10.18
CA GLY A 205 14.55 -64.37 -11.32
C GLY A 205 13.55 -63.51 -12.08
N THR A 206 13.11 -63.98 -13.25
CA THR A 206 12.01 -63.36 -13.99
C THR A 206 10.80 -64.26 -13.95
N THR A 207 9.67 -63.70 -13.51
CA THR A 207 8.38 -64.38 -13.49
C THR A 207 7.44 -63.72 -14.50
N ASN A 208 6.47 -64.47 -15.04
CA ASN A 208 5.37 -63.91 -15.83
C ASN A 208 4.15 -63.80 -14.92
N THR A 209 4.09 -62.70 -14.16
CA THR A 209 3.01 -62.45 -13.20
C THR A 209 1.71 -62.19 -13.94
N MET A 210 0.65 -62.93 -13.58
CA MET A 210 -0.69 -62.70 -14.07
C MET A 210 -1.56 -62.17 -12.94
N VAL A 211 -2.23 -61.04 -13.18
CA VAL A 211 -3.17 -60.41 -12.23
C VAL A 211 -4.58 -60.49 -12.82
N THR A 212 -5.54 -60.87 -12.00
CA THR A 212 -6.96 -61.02 -12.38
C THR A 212 -7.82 -60.16 -11.48
N ALA A 213 -8.69 -59.34 -12.08
CA ALA A 213 -9.78 -58.67 -11.37
C ALA A 213 -11.09 -59.40 -11.68
N THR A 214 -11.82 -59.78 -10.63
CA THR A 214 -13.15 -60.37 -10.71
C THR A 214 -14.16 -59.41 -10.13
N ASP A 215 -15.20 -59.07 -10.88
CA ASP A 215 -16.24 -58.14 -10.44
C ASP A 215 -17.28 -58.81 -9.52
N ALA A 216 -18.22 -58.03 -8.97
CA ALA A 216 -19.27 -58.50 -8.07
C ALA A 216 -20.20 -59.54 -8.72
N LYS A 217 -20.29 -59.56 -10.06
CA LYS A 217 -21.08 -60.51 -10.85
C LYS A 217 -20.27 -61.76 -11.25
N LYS A 218 -19.09 -61.95 -10.66
CA LYS A 218 -18.17 -63.08 -10.89
C LYS A 218 -17.59 -63.11 -12.31
N ILE A 219 -17.53 -61.96 -12.99
CA ILE A 219 -16.91 -61.82 -14.30
C ILE A 219 -15.45 -61.42 -14.11
N ALA A 220 -14.53 -62.19 -14.66
CA ALA A 220 -13.09 -62.00 -14.47
C ALA A 220 -12.37 -61.56 -15.75
N LYS A 221 -11.33 -60.74 -15.59
CA LYS A 221 -10.37 -60.38 -16.65
C LYS A 221 -8.96 -60.37 -16.09
N SER A 222 -8.00 -60.85 -16.88
CA SER A 222 -6.60 -60.98 -16.49
C SER A 222 -5.66 -60.23 -17.43
N VAL A 223 -4.53 -59.78 -16.90
CA VAL A 223 -3.37 -59.28 -17.65
C VAL A 223 -2.10 -59.93 -17.12
N SER A 224 -1.15 -60.19 -18.01
CA SER A 224 0.15 -60.75 -17.64
C SER A 224 1.29 -59.80 -18.01
N PHE A 225 2.32 -59.75 -17.17
CA PHE A 225 3.52 -58.95 -17.38
C PHE A 225 4.75 -59.63 -16.76
N ALA A 226 5.92 -59.34 -17.32
CA ALA A 226 7.18 -59.83 -16.79
C ALA A 226 7.56 -59.07 -15.51
N TRP A 227 8.00 -59.78 -14.47
CA TRP A 227 8.54 -59.21 -13.24
C TRP A 227 9.91 -59.82 -12.94
N THR A 228 10.96 -59.01 -13.07
CA THR A 228 12.34 -59.39 -12.76
C THR A 228 12.75 -58.92 -11.37
N THR A 229 13.21 -59.84 -10.52
CA THR A 229 13.76 -59.55 -9.20
C THR A 229 15.25 -59.87 -9.14
N GLY A 230 16.04 -59.04 -8.45
CA GLY A 230 17.48 -59.26 -8.32
C GLY A 230 18.24 -58.08 -7.73
N VAL A 231 19.51 -57.93 -8.10
CA VAL A 231 20.29 -56.71 -7.81
C VAL A 231 19.87 -55.63 -8.81
N ILE A 232 19.68 -54.39 -8.35
CA ILE A 232 19.33 -53.24 -9.20
C ILE A 232 20.44 -52.19 -9.08
N VAL A 233 21.10 -51.87 -10.20
CA VAL A 233 22.10 -50.79 -10.29
C VAL A 233 21.38 -49.47 -10.56
N LYS A 234 21.67 -48.44 -9.75
CA LYS A 234 21.17 -47.07 -9.91
C LYS A 234 22.26 -46.20 -10.53
N ASN A 235 21.97 -45.60 -11.68
CA ASN A 235 22.81 -44.61 -12.34
C ASN A 235 21.96 -43.67 -13.23
N SER A 236 22.49 -42.50 -13.55
CA SER A 236 21.96 -41.57 -14.57
C SER A 236 22.00 -42.17 -15.97
N LEU A 237 20.95 -41.93 -16.78
CA LEU A 237 20.78 -42.48 -18.13
C LEU A 237 21.77 -41.92 -19.17
N THR A 238 22.36 -40.75 -18.91
CA THR A 238 23.35 -40.09 -19.78
C THR A 238 24.36 -39.31 -18.94
N ARG A 239 25.63 -39.32 -19.35
CA ARG A 239 26.71 -38.57 -18.71
C ARG A 239 27.61 -37.90 -19.75
N GLY A 240 28.22 -36.78 -19.37
CA GLY A 240 29.24 -36.08 -20.15
C GLY A 240 30.53 -35.89 -19.37
N THR A 241 31.67 -35.90 -20.05
CA THR A 241 32.97 -35.52 -19.47
C THR A 241 33.82 -34.85 -20.55
N ALA A 242 34.54 -33.78 -20.18
CA ALA A 242 35.45 -33.14 -21.12
C ALA A 242 36.63 -34.05 -21.44
N THR A 243 37.11 -34.05 -22.68
CA THR A 243 38.34 -34.77 -23.06
C THR A 243 39.52 -34.26 -22.24
N GLY A 244 40.25 -35.16 -21.61
CA GLY A 244 41.36 -34.85 -20.72
C GLY A 244 40.95 -34.47 -19.29
N ALA A 245 39.64 -34.42 -18.97
CA ALA A 245 39.17 -34.20 -17.61
C ALA A 245 39.05 -35.50 -16.82
N ALA A 246 39.34 -35.42 -15.51
CA ALA A 246 39.12 -36.53 -14.60
C ALA A 246 37.62 -36.77 -14.40
N ALA A 247 37.20 -38.03 -14.48
CA ALA A 247 35.87 -38.47 -14.10
C ALA A 247 35.90 -39.08 -12.70
N ASN A 248 34.90 -38.75 -11.87
CA ASN A 248 34.68 -39.35 -10.56
C ASN A 248 33.19 -39.69 -10.43
N VAL A 249 32.82 -40.95 -10.64
CA VAL A 249 31.42 -41.38 -10.68
C VAL A 249 31.19 -42.49 -9.69
N SER A 250 30.32 -42.27 -8.71
CA SER A 250 29.89 -43.31 -7.78
C SER A 250 28.68 -44.03 -8.34
N ASN A 251 28.78 -45.35 -8.51
CA ASN A 251 27.63 -46.20 -8.78
C ASN A 251 27.06 -46.73 -7.46
N SER A 252 25.76 -47.04 -7.44
CA SER A 252 25.13 -47.66 -6.28
C SER A 252 24.19 -48.77 -6.73
N ALA A 253 24.03 -49.79 -5.90
CA ALA A 253 23.13 -50.91 -6.15
C ALA A 253 22.29 -51.22 -4.92
N THR A 254 21.10 -51.76 -5.15
CA THR A 254 20.17 -52.19 -4.11
C THR A 254 19.67 -53.60 -4.38
N GLY A 255 19.39 -54.35 -3.31
CA GLY A 255 18.94 -55.72 -3.34
C GLY A 255 20.06 -56.75 -3.39
N GLY A 256 19.74 -58.04 -3.32
CA GLY A 256 20.76 -59.09 -3.21
C GLY A 256 21.45 -59.14 -1.83
N THR A 257 22.60 -59.79 -1.76
CA THR A 257 23.44 -59.89 -0.55
C THR A 257 24.76 -59.13 -0.67
N THR A 258 24.91 -58.07 0.12
CA THR A 258 26.15 -57.27 0.18
C THR A 258 27.33 -58.07 0.74
N PRO A 259 28.59 -57.72 0.41
CA PRO A 259 29.02 -56.63 -0.47
C PRO A 259 28.83 -56.96 -1.97
N TYR A 260 28.81 -55.93 -2.81
CA TYR A 260 28.74 -56.10 -4.27
C TYR A 260 30.13 -56.09 -4.90
N THR A 261 30.31 -56.90 -5.94
CA THR A 261 31.44 -56.81 -6.87
C THR A 261 30.99 -56.09 -8.14
N TRP A 262 31.75 -55.09 -8.56
CA TRP A 262 31.43 -54.19 -9.65
C TRP A 262 32.27 -54.48 -10.90
N SER A 263 31.64 -54.42 -12.06
CA SER A 263 32.31 -54.45 -13.35
C SER A 263 31.65 -53.49 -14.34
N ALA A 264 32.40 -53.04 -15.34
CA ALA A 264 31.90 -52.15 -16.37
C ALA A 264 32.52 -52.50 -17.73
N THR A 265 31.70 -52.46 -18.77
CA THR A 265 32.15 -52.59 -20.17
C THR A 265 31.78 -51.35 -20.96
N GLY A 266 32.51 -51.09 -22.05
CA GLY A 266 32.30 -49.93 -22.91
C GLY A 266 32.69 -48.58 -22.28
N LEU A 267 33.51 -48.58 -21.22
CA LEU A 267 34.03 -47.34 -20.63
C LEU A 267 34.87 -46.55 -21.66
N PRO A 268 34.82 -45.20 -21.64
CA PRO A 268 35.77 -44.37 -22.36
C PRO A 268 37.22 -44.73 -22.02
N THR A 269 38.11 -44.62 -23.01
CA THR A 269 39.55 -44.86 -22.85
C THR A 269 40.13 -43.98 -21.74
N GLY A 270 40.85 -44.61 -20.81
CA GLY A 270 41.45 -43.95 -19.64
C GLY A 270 40.57 -43.92 -18.38
N LEU A 271 39.35 -44.46 -18.44
CA LEU A 271 38.49 -44.69 -17.26
C LEU A 271 38.50 -46.16 -16.84
N THR A 272 38.42 -46.40 -15.53
CA THR A 272 38.32 -47.73 -14.92
C THR A 272 37.27 -47.73 -13.82
N ILE A 273 36.67 -48.89 -13.56
CA ILE A 273 35.77 -49.09 -12.41
C ILE A 273 36.51 -49.82 -11.29
N ASN A 274 36.35 -49.33 -10.06
CA ASN A 274 36.81 -50.03 -8.87
C ASN A 274 35.83 -51.16 -8.52
N ALA A 275 36.32 -52.39 -8.47
CA ALA A 275 35.49 -53.58 -8.28
C ALA A 275 34.81 -53.66 -6.90
N SER A 276 35.33 -53.00 -5.86
CA SER A 276 34.74 -53.04 -4.51
C SER A 276 33.84 -51.86 -4.20
N THR A 277 34.14 -50.67 -4.74
CA THR A 277 33.36 -49.45 -4.47
C THR A 277 32.38 -49.09 -5.58
N GLY A 278 32.55 -49.65 -6.78
CA GLY A 278 31.79 -49.27 -7.96
C GLY A 278 32.12 -47.87 -8.48
N ALA A 279 33.14 -47.20 -7.94
CA ALA A 279 33.55 -45.88 -8.41
C ALA A 279 34.23 -46.00 -9.79
N ILE A 280 33.76 -45.24 -10.77
CA ILE A 280 34.45 -45.07 -12.05
C ILE A 280 35.34 -43.83 -11.95
N THR A 281 36.64 -44.02 -12.11
CA THR A 281 37.67 -42.98 -11.98
C THR A 281 38.64 -43.00 -13.16
N GLY A 282 39.42 -41.94 -13.32
CA GLY A 282 40.45 -41.81 -14.35
C GLY A 282 40.22 -40.60 -15.25
N THR A 283 40.96 -40.51 -16.34
CA THR A 283 40.90 -39.38 -17.29
C THR A 283 40.47 -39.88 -18.65
N ALA A 284 39.35 -39.39 -19.16
CA ALA A 284 38.86 -39.80 -20.48
C ALA A 284 39.68 -39.12 -21.58
N THR A 285 40.45 -39.88 -22.38
CA THR A 285 41.43 -39.31 -23.32
C THR A 285 40.94 -39.20 -24.76
N THR A 286 39.89 -39.94 -25.14
CA THR A 286 39.39 -39.97 -26.51
C THR A 286 37.94 -39.46 -26.57
N ALA A 287 37.67 -38.54 -27.48
CA ALA A 287 36.32 -38.04 -27.71
C ALA A 287 35.45 -39.11 -28.39
N GLY A 288 34.19 -39.21 -28.00
CA GLY A 288 33.25 -40.21 -28.52
C GLY A 288 32.00 -40.34 -27.68
N ALA A 289 31.00 -41.05 -28.20
CA ALA A 289 29.84 -41.50 -27.44
C ALA A 289 30.02 -42.98 -27.12
N TYR A 290 30.01 -43.32 -25.83
CA TYR A 290 30.31 -44.65 -25.34
C TYR A 290 29.06 -45.25 -24.68
N THR A 291 28.68 -46.47 -25.08
CA THR A 291 27.61 -47.23 -24.41
C THR A 291 28.21 -47.99 -23.24
N VAL A 292 28.07 -47.44 -22.03
CA VAL A 292 28.65 -47.99 -20.81
C VAL A 292 27.63 -48.90 -20.12
N LYS A 293 28.00 -50.17 -19.91
CA LYS A 293 27.22 -51.13 -19.12
C LYS A 293 27.91 -51.35 -17.78
N VAL A 294 27.27 -50.95 -16.70
CA VAL A 294 27.74 -51.20 -15.32
C VAL A 294 26.96 -52.36 -14.73
N THR A 295 27.67 -53.31 -14.14
CA THR A 295 27.11 -54.51 -13.52
C THR A 295 27.55 -54.59 -12.06
N ALA A 296 26.58 -54.78 -11.16
CA ALA A 296 26.83 -55.13 -9.76
C ALA A 296 26.40 -56.58 -9.53
N THR A 297 27.30 -57.38 -8.99
CA THR A 297 27.06 -58.78 -8.63
C THR A 297 27.11 -58.92 -7.12
N ASP A 298 26.08 -59.51 -6.52
CA ASP A 298 26.06 -59.79 -5.09
C ASP A 298 26.85 -61.05 -4.73
N THR A 299 26.97 -61.35 -3.42
CA THR A 299 27.70 -62.55 -2.96
C THR A 299 27.03 -63.87 -3.31
N ALA A 300 25.76 -63.85 -3.73
CA ALA A 300 25.02 -65.01 -4.22
C ALA A 300 25.15 -65.18 -5.75
N SER A 301 26.07 -64.47 -6.40
CA SER A 301 26.30 -64.46 -7.85
C SER A 301 25.11 -63.97 -8.68
N ILE A 302 24.18 -63.22 -8.07
CA ILE A 302 23.10 -62.55 -8.78
C ILE A 302 23.60 -61.20 -9.27
N ALA A 303 23.51 -60.98 -10.58
CA ALA A 303 23.95 -59.75 -11.21
C ALA A 303 22.77 -58.85 -11.60
N GLY A 304 22.94 -57.55 -11.35
CA GLY A 304 22.12 -56.47 -11.88
C GLY A 304 22.95 -55.59 -12.77
N SER A 305 22.40 -55.09 -13.88
CA SER A 305 23.14 -54.15 -14.73
C SER A 305 22.27 -53.03 -15.26
N THR A 306 22.89 -51.88 -15.53
CA THR A 306 22.29 -50.75 -16.24
C THR A 306 23.22 -50.29 -17.34
N THR A 307 22.65 -49.77 -18.42
CA THR A 307 23.39 -49.24 -19.56
C THR A 307 23.03 -47.77 -19.74
N TYR A 308 24.03 -46.93 -19.98
CA TYR A 308 23.85 -45.50 -20.23
C TYR A 308 24.86 -44.99 -21.25
N THR A 309 24.58 -43.84 -21.84
CA THR A 309 25.52 -43.21 -22.78
C THR A 309 26.46 -42.27 -22.03
N TRP A 310 27.77 -42.41 -22.28
CA TRP A 310 28.81 -41.52 -21.77
C TRP A 310 29.45 -40.76 -22.94
N ASN A 311 29.27 -39.45 -22.97
CA ASN A 311 29.79 -38.59 -24.00
C ASN A 311 31.11 -37.97 -23.54
N VAL A 312 32.16 -38.13 -24.34
CA VAL A 312 33.46 -37.48 -24.15
C VAL A 312 33.69 -36.51 -25.30
N GLY A 313 34.04 -35.26 -25.01
CA GLY A 313 34.26 -34.26 -26.04
C GLY A 313 34.77 -32.92 -25.51
N ALA A 314 34.77 -31.90 -26.37
CA ALA A 314 35.14 -30.55 -25.96
C ALA A 314 34.10 -29.97 -24.98
N ALA A 315 34.57 -29.38 -23.88
CA ALA A 315 33.71 -28.68 -22.93
C ALA A 315 33.27 -27.31 -23.49
N PRO A 316 32.08 -26.82 -23.08
CA PRO A 316 31.75 -25.42 -23.28
C PRO A 316 32.70 -24.53 -22.48
N THR A 317 32.99 -23.33 -22.99
CA THR A 317 33.73 -22.27 -22.29
C THR A 317 32.75 -21.17 -21.89
N VAL A 318 32.58 -20.95 -20.59
CA VAL A 318 31.75 -19.86 -20.07
C VAL A 318 32.56 -18.57 -20.03
N THR A 319 32.08 -17.52 -20.70
CA THR A 319 32.70 -16.20 -20.66
C THR A 319 32.42 -15.55 -19.29
N ASN A 320 33.46 -15.30 -18.51
CA ASN A 320 33.32 -14.59 -17.24
C ASN A 320 33.02 -13.10 -17.50
N PRO A 321 31.87 -12.57 -17.05
CA PRO A 321 31.52 -11.16 -17.22
C PRO A 321 32.33 -10.21 -16.32
N GLY A 322 33.25 -10.72 -15.50
CA GLY A 322 33.99 -9.95 -14.51
C GLY A 322 33.16 -9.64 -13.26
N ALA A 323 33.74 -8.90 -12.32
CA ALA A 323 33.06 -8.51 -11.09
C ALA A 323 31.81 -7.67 -11.39
N GLN A 324 30.70 -7.99 -10.72
CA GLN A 324 29.42 -7.32 -10.89
C GLN A 324 29.10 -6.45 -9.67
N LEU A 325 28.61 -5.24 -9.94
CA LEU A 325 28.10 -4.32 -8.92
C LEU A 325 26.61 -4.10 -9.14
N SER A 326 25.82 -4.12 -8.07
CA SER A 326 24.38 -3.86 -8.12
C SER A 326 23.92 -3.08 -6.90
N THR A 327 22.69 -2.60 -6.92
CA THR A 327 22.08 -1.86 -5.80
C THR A 327 20.85 -2.59 -5.31
N THR A 328 20.68 -2.68 -3.99
CA THR A 328 19.46 -3.23 -3.38
C THR A 328 18.23 -2.49 -3.91
N GLY A 329 17.20 -3.23 -4.35
CA GLY A 329 15.98 -2.67 -4.90
C GLY A 329 16.03 -2.25 -6.38
N ALA A 330 17.21 -2.26 -7.02
CA ALA A 330 17.33 -1.99 -8.46
C ALA A 330 17.30 -3.29 -9.28
N ALA A 331 16.56 -3.30 -10.38
CA ALA A 331 16.49 -4.46 -11.27
C ALA A 331 17.84 -4.72 -11.95
N VAL A 332 18.22 -5.99 -12.02
CA VAL A 332 19.41 -6.49 -12.71
C VAL A 332 18.96 -7.26 -13.94
N SER A 333 19.65 -7.04 -15.06
CA SER A 333 19.58 -7.87 -16.26
C SER A 333 20.98 -8.01 -16.84
N LYS A 334 21.57 -9.19 -16.69
CA LYS A 334 22.91 -9.52 -17.20
C LYS A 334 22.86 -10.89 -17.84
N THR A 335 23.46 -11.07 -19.00
CA THR A 335 23.50 -12.37 -19.68
C THR A 335 24.92 -12.89 -19.69
N VAL A 336 25.08 -14.13 -19.22
CA VAL A 336 26.33 -14.87 -19.35
C VAL A 336 26.28 -15.68 -20.64
N THR A 337 27.40 -15.78 -21.34
CA THR A 337 27.49 -16.49 -22.62
C THR A 337 28.47 -17.64 -22.52
N ALA A 338 28.25 -18.68 -23.35
CA ALA A 338 29.16 -19.80 -23.49
C ALA A 338 29.41 -20.06 -24.98
N THR A 339 30.60 -20.61 -25.28
CA THR A 339 31.03 -21.02 -26.63
C THR A 339 31.62 -22.42 -26.59
N GLY A 340 31.75 -23.10 -27.74
CA GLY A 340 32.26 -24.48 -27.81
C GLY A 340 31.26 -25.53 -27.31
N GLY A 341 31.68 -26.79 -27.21
CA GLY A 341 30.78 -27.91 -26.85
C GLY A 341 29.62 -28.11 -27.84
N ALA A 342 28.61 -28.88 -27.43
CA ALA A 342 27.41 -29.14 -28.23
C ALA A 342 26.20 -28.30 -27.78
N THR A 343 25.59 -27.55 -28.70
CA THR A 343 24.37 -26.78 -28.42
C THR A 343 23.12 -27.67 -28.40
N PRO A 344 22.03 -27.27 -27.70
CA PRO A 344 21.88 -26.08 -26.86
C PRO A 344 22.56 -26.21 -25.47
N TYR A 345 22.76 -25.07 -24.80
CA TYR A 345 23.24 -25.03 -23.42
C TYR A 345 22.09 -24.95 -22.42
N THR A 346 22.25 -25.60 -21.28
CA THR A 346 21.45 -25.38 -20.08
C THR A 346 22.30 -24.68 -19.02
N TRP A 347 21.67 -23.73 -18.33
CA TRP A 347 22.35 -22.84 -17.39
C TRP A 347 21.87 -23.09 -15.96
N SER A 348 22.80 -23.03 -15.02
CA SER A 348 22.50 -23.02 -13.59
C SER A 348 23.46 -22.09 -12.86
N ALA A 349 23.04 -21.57 -11.71
CA ALA A 349 23.87 -20.71 -10.89
C ALA A 349 23.60 -20.96 -9.41
N THR A 350 24.66 -20.92 -8.61
CA THR A 350 24.61 -20.95 -7.15
C THR A 350 25.31 -19.72 -6.59
N GLY A 351 24.97 -19.30 -5.36
CA GLY A 351 25.62 -18.15 -4.73
C GLY A 351 25.29 -16.78 -5.36
N LEU A 352 24.24 -16.69 -6.18
CA LEU A 352 23.71 -15.40 -6.63
C LEU A 352 23.20 -14.58 -5.43
N PRO A 353 23.30 -13.24 -5.47
CA PRO A 353 22.64 -12.37 -4.50
C PRO A 353 21.15 -12.70 -4.36
N ALA A 354 20.63 -12.63 -3.13
CA ALA A 354 19.23 -12.91 -2.85
C ALA A 354 18.32 -12.01 -3.71
N GLY A 355 17.35 -12.63 -4.40
CA GLY A 355 16.46 -11.94 -5.34
C GLY A 355 16.90 -11.98 -6.80
N LEU A 356 18.10 -12.53 -7.11
CA LEU A 356 18.53 -12.83 -8.47
C LEU A 356 18.35 -14.31 -8.81
N THR A 357 18.04 -14.58 -10.08
CA THR A 357 17.88 -15.94 -10.63
C THR A 357 18.50 -16.00 -12.02
N ILE A 358 18.92 -17.19 -12.46
CA ILE A 358 19.40 -17.42 -13.83
C ILE A 358 18.34 -18.16 -14.65
N ASN A 359 18.09 -17.70 -15.87
CA ASN A 359 17.26 -18.41 -16.83
C ASN A 359 18.03 -19.62 -17.39
N THR A 360 17.45 -20.80 -17.23
CA THR A 360 18.08 -22.08 -17.58
C THR A 360 18.32 -22.29 -19.08
N SER A 361 17.67 -21.51 -19.95
CA SER A 361 17.79 -21.62 -21.41
C SER A 361 18.62 -20.50 -22.06
N THR A 362 18.65 -19.32 -21.43
CA THR A 362 19.31 -18.13 -22.03
C THR A 362 20.55 -17.66 -21.29
N GLY A 363 20.81 -18.12 -20.07
CA GLY A 363 21.91 -17.63 -19.24
C GLY A 363 21.69 -16.21 -18.70
N ALA A 364 20.47 -15.65 -18.84
CA ALA A 364 20.12 -14.34 -18.30
C ALA A 364 19.95 -14.41 -16.78
N ILE A 365 20.80 -13.69 -16.05
CA ILE A 365 20.68 -13.40 -14.63
C ILE A 365 19.80 -12.17 -14.46
N THR A 366 18.63 -12.36 -13.86
CA THR A 366 17.61 -11.33 -13.69
C THR A 366 17.03 -11.33 -12.28
N GLY A 367 16.44 -10.19 -11.89
CA GLY A 367 15.74 -10.02 -10.62
C GLY A 367 16.14 -8.73 -9.92
N THR A 368 15.75 -8.61 -8.65
CA THR A 368 16.01 -7.42 -7.84
C THR A 368 16.67 -7.85 -6.54
N PRO A 369 17.94 -7.47 -6.29
CA PRO A 369 18.61 -7.81 -5.05
C PRO A 369 17.88 -7.25 -3.83
N THR A 370 17.64 -8.09 -2.82
CA THR A 370 16.87 -7.72 -1.62
C THR A 370 17.74 -7.36 -0.42
N ALA A 371 19.02 -7.72 -0.43
CA ALA A 371 19.96 -7.44 0.63
C ALA A 371 21.30 -6.93 0.07
N ALA A 372 21.92 -5.99 0.78
CA ALA A 372 23.29 -5.57 0.49
C ALA A 372 24.29 -6.61 1.01
N GLY A 373 25.44 -6.74 0.34
CA GLY A 373 26.49 -7.68 0.69
C GLY A 373 27.32 -8.12 -0.51
N SER A 374 28.38 -8.88 -0.22
CA SER A 374 29.21 -9.51 -1.25
C SER A 374 28.93 -11.01 -1.30
N SER A 375 28.88 -11.56 -2.51
CA SER A 375 28.66 -12.99 -2.76
C SER A 375 29.51 -13.45 -3.95
N THR A 376 29.90 -14.72 -3.95
CA THR A 376 30.55 -15.35 -5.10
C THR A 376 29.55 -16.26 -5.78
N ALA A 377 29.09 -15.86 -6.96
CA ALA A 377 28.15 -16.63 -7.76
C ALA A 377 28.90 -17.58 -8.71
N THR A 378 28.60 -18.87 -8.64
CA THR A 378 29.15 -19.88 -9.57
C THR A 378 28.12 -20.16 -10.65
N VAL A 379 28.42 -19.78 -11.89
CA VAL A 379 27.56 -20.02 -13.06
C VAL A 379 28.10 -21.22 -13.82
N THR A 380 27.22 -22.18 -14.11
CA THR A 380 27.55 -23.42 -14.83
C THR A 380 26.76 -23.47 -16.13
N ALA A 381 27.46 -23.69 -17.24
CA ALA A 381 26.85 -24.06 -18.51
C ALA A 381 27.05 -25.57 -18.73
N THR A 382 25.97 -26.26 -19.09
CA THR A 382 25.97 -27.67 -19.47
C THR A 382 25.51 -27.80 -20.91
N ASP A 383 26.28 -28.51 -21.72
CA ASP A 383 26.00 -28.67 -23.14
C ASP A 383 25.01 -29.84 -23.39
N ALA A 384 24.57 -30.02 -24.64
CA ALA A 384 23.63 -31.08 -25.01
C ALA A 384 24.17 -32.51 -24.77
N LYS A 385 25.49 -32.66 -24.60
CA LYS A 385 26.17 -33.91 -24.28
C LYS A 385 26.41 -34.10 -22.78
N GLN A 386 25.79 -33.27 -21.93
CA GLN A 386 25.94 -33.28 -20.47
C GLN A 386 27.37 -32.96 -20.00
N ILE A 387 28.15 -32.25 -20.82
CA ILE A 387 29.48 -31.76 -20.44
C ILE A 387 29.30 -30.36 -19.83
N ALA A 388 29.74 -30.19 -18.59
CA ALA A 388 29.55 -28.96 -17.84
C ALA A 388 30.87 -28.22 -17.60
N THR A 389 30.81 -26.89 -17.52
CA THR A 389 31.92 -26.04 -17.09
C THR A 389 31.35 -24.85 -16.32
N SER A 390 32.08 -24.40 -15.31
CA SER A 390 31.66 -23.30 -14.44
C SER A 390 32.66 -22.16 -14.41
N THR A 391 32.16 -20.97 -14.07
CA THR A 391 32.98 -19.80 -13.74
C THR A 391 32.41 -19.09 -12.53
N SER A 392 33.27 -18.38 -11.79
CA SER A 392 32.88 -17.63 -10.60
C SER A 392 32.84 -16.13 -10.89
N ILE A 393 31.75 -15.51 -10.43
CA ILE A 393 31.48 -14.07 -10.55
C ILE A 393 31.47 -13.49 -9.13
N ALA A 394 32.41 -12.59 -8.84
CA ALA A 394 32.33 -11.79 -7.64
C ALA A 394 31.20 -10.76 -7.80
N TRP A 395 30.23 -10.76 -6.89
CA TRP A 395 29.08 -9.87 -6.94
C TRP A 395 28.98 -9.06 -5.66
N THR A 396 28.91 -7.74 -5.79
CA THR A 396 28.70 -6.83 -4.65
C THR A 396 27.39 -6.07 -4.84
N VAL A 397 26.52 -6.14 -3.85
CA VAL A 397 25.27 -5.39 -3.78
C VAL A 397 25.42 -4.29 -2.74
N GLY A 398 25.39 -3.03 -3.17
CA GLY A 398 25.43 -1.87 -2.29
C GLY A 398 24.04 -1.39 -1.89
N THR A 399 23.93 -0.68 -0.76
CA THR A 399 22.71 0.06 -0.41
C THR A 399 22.55 1.28 -1.32
N PRO A 400 21.31 1.73 -1.60
CA PRO A 400 21.09 2.99 -2.32
C PRO A 400 21.60 4.18 -1.50
N VAL A 401 22.10 5.22 -2.19
CA VAL A 401 22.45 6.48 -1.54
C VAL A 401 21.18 7.25 -1.17
N ALA A 402 21.14 7.86 0.01
CA ALA A 402 20.01 8.63 0.50
C ALA A 402 20.50 9.90 1.22
N VAL A 403 19.84 11.04 0.97
CA VAL A 403 20.11 12.30 1.68
C VAL A 403 19.16 12.39 2.87
N THR A 404 19.67 12.78 4.03
CA THR A 404 18.84 13.11 5.19
C THR A 404 18.24 14.49 4.99
N ASN A 405 16.91 14.60 4.96
CA ASN A 405 16.24 15.90 4.91
C ASN A 405 16.53 16.68 6.21
N PRO A 406 17.15 17.88 6.15
CA PRO A 406 17.46 18.65 7.35
C PRO A 406 16.24 19.33 8.00
N GLY A 407 15.07 19.27 7.36
CA GLY A 407 13.88 20.03 7.73
C GLY A 407 13.98 21.50 7.30
N THR A 408 13.00 22.32 7.69
CA THR A 408 13.02 23.75 7.42
C THR A 408 14.23 24.41 8.08
N GLN A 409 14.98 25.19 7.30
CA GLN A 409 16.10 25.99 7.80
C GLN A 409 15.71 27.45 7.92
N HIS A 410 16.35 28.16 8.84
CA HIS A 410 16.14 29.58 9.08
C HIS A 410 17.46 30.34 8.98
N GLY A 411 17.41 31.58 8.49
CA GLY A 411 18.56 32.49 8.43
C GLY A 411 18.16 33.94 8.64
N THR A 412 19.14 34.83 8.72
CA THR A 412 18.93 36.27 8.81
C THR A 412 19.75 36.95 7.74
N THR A 413 19.17 37.93 7.05
CA THR A 413 19.88 38.73 6.04
C THR A 413 21.11 39.38 6.66
N GLY A 414 22.27 39.25 6.01
CA GLY A 414 23.54 39.81 6.50
C GLY A 414 24.24 39.02 7.60
N ILE A 415 23.67 37.93 8.11
CA ILE A 415 24.30 37.07 9.13
C ILE A 415 24.73 35.74 8.50
N ALA A 416 25.97 35.33 8.74
CA ALA A 416 26.51 34.08 8.21
C ALA A 416 25.70 32.87 8.68
N ALA A 417 25.42 31.94 7.77
CA ALA A 417 24.76 30.67 8.04
C ALA A 417 25.67 29.49 7.67
N SER A 418 25.55 28.40 8.41
CA SER A 418 26.26 27.14 8.14
C SER A 418 25.36 25.95 8.46
N LYS A 419 25.19 25.04 7.49
CA LYS A 419 24.45 23.80 7.66
C LYS A 419 25.06 22.68 6.83
N THR A 420 25.49 21.61 7.48
CA THR A 420 25.98 20.41 6.78
C THR A 420 24.84 19.44 6.50
N ILE A 421 24.71 19.02 5.24
CA ILE A 421 23.79 17.97 4.81
C ILE A 421 24.50 16.62 4.87
N THR A 422 23.78 15.59 5.32
CA THR A 422 24.34 14.24 5.47
C THR A 422 23.65 13.25 4.55
N ALA A 423 24.38 12.22 4.13
CA ALA A 423 23.87 11.11 3.34
C ALA A 423 24.27 9.76 3.94
N THR A 424 23.45 8.75 3.70
CA THR A 424 23.67 7.35 4.10
C THR A 424 23.60 6.43 2.89
N GLY A 425 24.14 5.22 3.04
CA GLY A 425 24.23 4.23 1.97
C GLY A 425 25.10 4.69 0.79
N GLY A 426 24.98 4.03 -0.35
CA GLY A 426 25.82 4.39 -1.50
C GLY A 426 27.30 4.01 -1.34
N ALA A 427 28.11 4.37 -2.32
CA ALA A 427 29.56 4.20 -2.33
C ALA A 427 30.25 5.55 -2.12
N THR A 428 31.22 5.61 -1.22
CA THR A 428 32.01 6.82 -0.97
C THR A 428 33.14 6.98 -2.00
N PRO A 429 33.64 8.20 -2.27
CA PRO A 429 33.19 9.49 -1.74
C PRO A 429 31.87 10.00 -2.36
N TYR A 430 31.22 10.95 -1.67
CA TYR A 430 30.02 11.63 -2.17
C TYR A 430 30.36 12.96 -2.85
N THR A 431 29.57 13.31 -3.86
CA THR A 431 29.56 14.63 -4.50
C THR A 431 28.20 15.29 -4.31
N TRP A 432 28.21 16.54 -3.88
CA TRP A 432 27.03 17.32 -3.51
C TRP A 432 26.75 18.43 -4.51
N SER A 433 25.48 18.70 -4.73
CA SER A 433 25.01 19.88 -5.48
C SER A 433 23.71 20.38 -4.89
N ALA A 434 23.42 21.68 -5.06
CA ALA A 434 22.21 22.28 -4.55
C ALA A 434 21.69 23.33 -5.54
N THR A 435 20.36 23.44 -5.60
CA THR A 435 19.65 24.45 -6.38
C THR A 435 18.60 25.13 -5.50
N GLY A 436 18.26 26.38 -5.79
CA GLY A 436 17.28 27.13 -4.99
C GLY A 436 17.77 27.46 -3.57
N LEU A 437 19.08 27.62 -3.38
CA LEU A 437 19.63 28.19 -2.15
C LEU A 437 19.30 29.69 -2.08
N PRO A 438 19.07 30.25 -0.88
CA PRO A 438 19.03 31.70 -0.70
C PRO A 438 20.27 32.38 -1.30
N ALA A 439 20.07 33.56 -1.90
CA ALA A 439 21.17 34.33 -2.49
C ALA A 439 22.26 34.60 -1.45
N GLY A 440 23.52 34.31 -1.80
CA GLY A 440 24.68 34.43 -0.90
C GLY A 440 25.05 33.14 -0.15
N LEU A 441 24.26 32.06 -0.28
CA LEU A 441 24.63 30.72 0.20
C LEU A 441 25.12 29.83 -0.94
N THR A 442 26.07 28.95 -0.64
CA THR A 442 26.64 27.96 -1.56
C THR A 442 26.79 26.62 -0.87
N ILE A 443 26.80 25.52 -1.62
CA ILE A 443 27.12 24.18 -1.09
C ILE A 443 28.53 23.76 -1.50
N ASN A 444 29.29 23.25 -0.53
CA ASN A 444 30.56 22.61 -0.81
C ASN A 444 30.32 21.21 -1.42
N THR A 445 30.89 20.97 -2.60
CA THR A 445 30.64 19.77 -3.39
C THR A 445 31.23 18.50 -2.79
N SER A 446 32.21 18.56 -1.89
CA SER A 446 32.82 17.38 -1.27
C SER A 446 32.31 17.12 0.15
N THR A 447 31.90 18.16 0.89
CA THR A 447 31.49 18.02 2.29
C THR A 447 29.98 18.13 2.51
N GLY A 448 29.22 18.64 1.55
CA GLY A 448 27.79 18.89 1.71
C GLY A 448 27.47 20.06 2.65
N ALA A 449 28.47 20.85 3.06
CA ALA A 449 28.29 22.04 3.88
C ALA A 449 27.71 23.18 3.05
N ILE A 450 26.53 23.67 3.44
CA ILE A 450 25.93 24.90 2.93
C ILE A 450 26.42 26.05 3.79
N THR A 451 27.16 27.00 3.22
CA THR A 451 27.73 28.15 3.93
C THR A 451 27.57 29.45 3.13
N GLY A 452 27.67 30.57 3.83
CA GLY A 452 27.65 31.91 3.24
C GLY A 452 26.82 32.90 4.07
N THR A 453 26.55 34.07 3.50
CA THR A 453 25.77 35.12 4.15
C THR A 453 24.58 35.48 3.25
N PRO A 454 23.33 35.22 3.66
CA PRO A 454 22.16 35.57 2.87
C PRO A 454 22.07 37.07 2.60
N THR A 455 21.88 37.46 1.33
CA THR A 455 21.81 38.87 0.92
C THR A 455 20.38 39.38 0.71
N ALA A 456 19.40 38.49 0.65
CA ALA A 456 17.99 38.81 0.51
C ALA A 456 17.14 38.00 1.51
N ASN A 457 16.09 38.62 2.03
CA ASN A 457 15.08 37.94 2.82
C ASN A 457 14.05 37.23 1.92
N GLY A 458 13.32 36.28 2.49
CA GLY A 458 12.30 35.49 1.81
C GLY A 458 12.46 33.99 1.99
N THR A 459 11.52 33.25 1.40
CA THR A 459 11.52 31.78 1.42
C THR A 459 12.14 31.24 0.14
N SER A 460 13.17 30.42 0.27
CA SER A 460 13.77 29.68 -0.85
C SER A 460 13.38 28.20 -0.76
N SER A 461 13.02 27.59 -1.89
CA SER A 461 12.81 26.15 -2.01
C SER A 461 14.13 25.49 -2.44
N THR A 462 14.89 24.99 -1.48
CA THR A 462 16.22 24.43 -1.71
C THR A 462 16.13 22.94 -1.98
N THR A 463 16.69 22.50 -3.11
CA THR A 463 16.90 21.08 -3.43
C THR A 463 18.38 20.75 -3.28
N VAL A 464 18.70 19.73 -2.49
CA VAL A 464 20.07 19.19 -2.38
C VAL A 464 20.09 17.81 -3.01
N LYS A 465 21.10 17.56 -3.83
CA LYS A 465 21.36 16.28 -4.49
C LYS A 465 22.71 15.74 -4.04
N VAL A 466 22.73 14.49 -3.59
CA VAL A 466 23.96 13.71 -3.42
C VAL A 466 24.13 12.78 -4.62
N THR A 467 25.37 12.61 -5.05
CA THR A 467 25.82 11.62 -6.02
C THR A 467 26.92 10.78 -5.37
N ASP A 468 26.81 9.47 -5.40
CA ASP A 468 27.81 8.57 -4.84
C ASP A 468 28.86 8.18 -5.90
N ALA A 469 29.93 7.48 -5.50
CA ALA A 469 31.02 7.08 -6.40
C ALA A 469 30.58 6.08 -7.49
N ALA A 470 29.43 5.42 -7.32
CA ALA A 470 28.82 4.54 -8.30
C ALA A 470 27.83 5.29 -9.21
N SER A 471 27.86 6.63 -9.23
CA SER A 471 26.99 7.52 -10.01
C SER A 471 25.49 7.42 -9.66
N ARG A 472 25.15 6.89 -8.49
CA ARG A 472 23.77 6.86 -7.98
C ARG A 472 23.46 8.18 -7.32
N THR A 473 22.21 8.61 -7.41
CA THR A 473 21.80 9.94 -6.93
C THR A 473 20.56 9.89 -6.07
N HIS A 474 20.48 10.80 -5.10
CA HIS A 474 19.26 11.05 -4.34
C HIS A 474 19.12 12.55 -4.05
N SER A 475 17.89 13.04 -4.01
CA SER A 475 17.60 14.45 -3.78
C SER A 475 16.50 14.66 -2.76
N VAL A 476 16.65 15.70 -1.95
CA VAL A 476 15.62 16.17 -1.01
C VAL A 476 15.38 17.65 -1.21
N THR A 477 14.14 18.08 -1.06
CA THR A 477 13.74 19.49 -1.11
C THR A 477 13.24 19.94 0.25
N PHE A 478 13.68 21.11 0.70
CA PHE A 478 13.26 21.73 1.95
C PHE A 478 13.22 23.25 1.82
N SER A 479 12.46 23.91 2.70
CA SER A 479 12.37 25.37 2.73
C SER A 479 13.49 25.99 3.55
N TRP A 480 14.07 27.07 3.03
CA TRP A 480 14.99 27.95 3.76
C TRP A 480 14.37 29.34 3.89
N LEU A 481 14.03 29.73 5.12
CA LEU A 481 13.39 31.01 5.41
C LEU A 481 14.43 32.01 5.94
N VAL A 482 14.73 33.04 5.15
CA VAL A 482 15.61 34.14 5.54
C VAL A 482 14.78 35.32 5.99
N TYR A 483 14.96 35.74 7.24
CA TYR A 483 14.29 36.92 7.78
C TYR A 483 15.09 38.19 7.51
N ALA A 484 14.41 39.32 7.41
CA ALA A 484 15.06 40.63 7.50
C ALA A 484 15.67 40.82 8.89
N THR A 485 16.68 41.68 9.03
CA THR A 485 17.15 42.12 10.34
C THR A 485 16.05 42.90 11.06
N VAL A 486 16.02 42.80 12.39
CA VAL A 486 15.12 43.61 13.21
C VAL A 486 15.66 45.04 13.24
N THR A 487 14.76 46.01 13.11
CA THR A 487 15.06 47.43 13.22
C THR A 487 14.03 48.12 14.09
N VAL A 488 14.43 49.14 14.83
CA VAL A 488 13.54 50.03 15.59
C VAL A 488 13.75 51.46 15.12
N THR A 489 12.66 52.19 14.89
CA THR A 489 12.71 53.59 14.45
C THR A 489 13.09 54.48 15.62
N ASN A 490 14.12 55.31 15.46
CA ASN A 490 14.50 56.28 16.49
C ASN A 490 13.43 57.40 16.56
N PRO A 491 12.79 57.64 17.72
CA PRO A 491 11.78 58.69 17.86
C PRO A 491 12.37 60.11 17.86
N GLY A 492 13.70 60.26 17.88
CA GLY A 492 14.37 61.55 18.10
C GLY A 492 14.29 62.00 19.56
N THR A 493 14.75 63.22 19.84
CA THR A 493 14.73 63.80 21.19
C THR A 493 13.30 64.02 21.67
N GLN A 494 13.01 63.62 22.91
CA GLN A 494 11.67 63.69 23.50
C GLN A 494 11.63 64.65 24.70
N HIS A 495 10.47 65.28 24.91
CA HIS A 495 10.25 66.22 26.00
C HIS A 495 9.01 65.82 26.81
N GLY A 496 9.06 66.02 28.12
CA GLY A 496 7.93 65.82 29.03
C GLY A 496 7.87 66.88 30.13
N THR A 497 6.77 66.90 30.86
CA THR A 497 6.51 67.82 31.97
C THR A 497 6.19 67.00 33.22
N THR A 498 6.81 67.30 34.35
CA THR A 498 6.53 66.59 35.61
C THR A 498 5.05 66.71 35.97
N GLY A 499 4.41 65.60 36.35
CA GLY A 499 2.99 65.56 36.70
C GLY A 499 2.03 65.51 35.49
N THR A 500 2.52 65.55 34.26
CA THR A 500 1.69 65.44 33.04
C THR A 500 1.84 64.06 32.40
N ALA A 501 0.73 63.39 32.12
CA ALA A 501 0.74 62.09 31.45
C ALA A 501 1.41 62.19 30.07
N THR A 502 2.24 61.22 29.74
CA THR A 502 3.05 61.14 28.52
C THR A 502 2.80 59.81 27.83
N THR A 503 2.74 59.81 26.50
CA THR A 503 2.66 58.59 25.68
C THR A 503 3.57 58.71 24.46
N LEU A 504 4.37 57.67 24.21
CA LEU A 504 5.24 57.55 23.05
C LEU A 504 5.14 56.14 22.48
N ASN A 505 4.72 56.02 21.22
CA ASN A 505 4.61 54.74 20.53
C ASN A 505 5.86 54.50 19.68
N LEU A 506 6.49 53.35 19.89
CA LEU A 506 7.67 52.92 19.13
C LEU A 506 7.26 51.96 18.01
N THR A 507 8.01 51.98 16.90
CA THR A 507 7.77 51.13 15.74
C THR A 507 8.99 50.30 15.41
N ALA A 508 8.80 48.99 15.21
CA ALA A 508 9.81 48.07 14.74
C ALA A 508 9.41 47.43 13.41
N ALA A 509 10.41 47.01 12.64
CA ALA A 509 10.24 46.34 11.36
C ALA A 509 11.27 45.21 11.18
N GLY A 510 10.98 44.29 10.26
CA GLY A 510 11.84 43.13 9.97
C GLY A 510 11.70 41.99 10.98
N GLY A 511 12.59 41.00 10.94
CA GLY A 511 12.49 39.80 11.79
C GLY A 511 11.17 39.03 11.67
N ALA A 512 10.80 38.33 12.74
CA ALA A 512 9.60 37.50 12.87
C ALA A 512 8.71 37.94 14.03
N THR A 513 7.49 38.39 13.74
CA THR A 513 6.50 38.82 14.76
C THR A 513 6.01 37.67 15.64
N PRO A 514 5.50 37.93 16.86
CA PRO A 514 5.44 39.23 17.55
C PRO A 514 6.80 39.73 18.07
N TYR A 515 6.86 41.03 18.40
CA TYR A 515 8.04 41.66 18.99
C TYR A 515 7.92 41.74 20.52
N THR A 516 9.08 41.66 21.19
CA THR A 516 9.23 41.90 22.63
C THR A 516 10.11 43.12 22.85
N TRP A 517 9.67 44.04 23.69
CA TRP A 517 10.30 45.33 23.94
C TRP A 517 10.85 45.43 25.36
N SER A 518 11.99 46.09 25.50
CA SER A 518 12.54 46.49 26.80
C SER A 518 13.14 47.89 26.70
N ALA A 519 13.19 48.58 27.84
CA ALA A 519 13.76 49.91 27.95
C ALA A 519 14.59 50.05 29.22
N THR A 520 15.69 50.78 29.13
CA THR A 520 16.49 51.22 30.27
C THR A 520 16.69 52.73 30.22
N GLY A 521 16.88 53.37 31.38
CA GLY A 521 17.08 54.81 31.47
C GLY A 521 15.82 55.66 31.23
N LEU A 522 14.62 55.08 31.34
CA LEU A 522 13.37 55.85 31.30
C LEU A 522 13.31 56.86 32.48
N PRO A 523 12.83 58.10 32.26
CA PRO A 523 12.49 59.01 33.35
C PRO A 523 11.58 58.37 34.39
N ALA A 524 11.77 58.72 35.68
CA ALA A 524 10.98 58.17 36.77
C ALA A 524 9.49 58.43 36.56
N GLY A 525 8.66 57.39 36.69
CA GLY A 525 7.21 57.46 36.43
C GLY A 525 6.77 57.06 35.02
N LEU A 526 7.72 56.76 34.11
CA LEU A 526 7.44 56.16 32.80
C LEU A 526 7.78 54.66 32.78
N ILE A 527 6.99 53.89 32.05
CA ILE A 527 7.16 52.45 31.83
C ILE A 527 6.98 52.11 30.34
N ILE A 528 7.62 51.05 29.86
CA ILE A 528 7.39 50.49 28.53
C ILE A 528 6.49 49.26 28.60
N ASN A 529 5.51 49.17 27.71
CA ASN A 529 4.76 47.94 27.50
C ASN A 529 5.59 46.98 26.63
N THR A 530 5.90 45.81 27.18
CA THR A 530 6.79 44.82 26.56
C THR A 530 6.23 44.19 25.29
N SER A 531 4.92 44.26 25.04
CA SER A 531 4.27 43.68 23.86
C SER A 531 3.98 44.68 22.74
N THR A 532 3.79 45.96 23.09
CA THR A 532 3.41 47.01 22.12
C THR A 532 4.50 48.04 21.87
N GLY A 533 5.52 48.12 22.73
CA GLY A 533 6.56 49.14 22.64
C GLY A 533 6.10 50.54 23.06
N ALA A 534 4.86 50.70 23.54
CA ALA A 534 4.36 51.98 24.02
C ALA A 534 5.00 52.36 25.37
N ILE A 535 5.62 53.53 25.44
CA ILE A 535 6.07 54.15 26.69
C ILE A 535 4.93 55.02 27.21
N THR A 536 4.48 54.78 28.43
CA THR A 536 3.37 55.50 29.07
C THR A 536 3.67 55.80 30.53
N GLY A 537 2.97 56.80 31.08
CA GLY A 537 3.05 57.14 32.51
C GLY A 537 3.11 58.64 32.75
N THR A 538 3.37 59.03 33.99
CA THR A 538 3.45 60.42 34.42
C THR A 538 4.82 60.67 35.05
N PRO A 539 5.70 61.45 34.40
CA PRO A 539 7.03 61.73 34.94
C PRO A 539 6.95 62.41 36.31
N SER A 540 7.68 61.91 37.30
CA SER A 540 7.64 62.41 38.69
C SER A 540 8.80 63.35 39.03
N THR A 541 9.91 63.29 38.30
CA THR A 541 11.09 64.11 38.55
C THR A 541 11.61 64.77 37.28
N ALA A 542 12.09 66.01 37.40
CA ALA A 542 12.75 66.71 36.31
C ALA A 542 14.18 66.17 36.13
N ALA A 543 14.48 65.66 34.95
CA ALA A 543 15.77 65.09 34.59
C ALA A 543 15.92 65.00 33.07
N SER A 544 17.15 65.01 32.58
CA SER A 544 17.47 64.60 31.21
C SER A 544 18.06 63.20 31.24
N SER A 545 17.37 62.24 30.63
CA SER A 545 17.74 60.83 30.65
C SER A 545 18.12 60.34 29.25
N THR A 546 19.15 59.50 29.17
CA THR A 546 19.45 58.73 27.96
C THR A 546 18.67 57.42 28.03
N VAL A 547 17.65 57.29 27.17
CA VAL A 547 16.80 56.11 27.09
C VAL A 547 17.39 55.15 26.06
N THR A 548 17.54 53.88 26.43
CA THR A 548 17.88 52.80 25.49
C THR A 548 16.67 51.90 25.31
N ILE A 549 16.25 51.70 24.06
CA ILE A 549 15.20 50.75 23.69
C ILE A 549 15.87 49.55 23.06
N THR A 550 15.43 48.35 23.45
CA THR A 550 15.76 47.12 22.75
C THR A 550 14.48 46.43 22.31
N VAL A 551 14.44 46.00 21.05
CA VAL A 551 13.37 45.16 20.50
C VAL A 551 13.96 43.82 20.11
N SER A 552 13.24 42.74 20.39
CA SER A 552 13.56 41.37 19.99
C SER A 552 12.40 40.78 19.21
N ASP A 553 12.70 40.04 18.15
CA ASP A 553 11.71 39.20 17.47
C ASP A 553 11.60 37.81 18.12
N THR A 554 10.72 36.95 17.60
CA THR A 554 10.55 35.55 18.08
C THR A 554 11.75 34.65 17.80
N GLY A 555 12.64 35.04 16.89
CA GLY A 555 13.91 34.37 16.60
C GLY A 555 15.08 34.88 17.45
N ALA A 556 14.81 35.65 18.51
CA ALA A 556 15.80 36.30 19.37
C ALA A 556 16.76 37.25 18.63
N ARG A 557 16.37 37.76 17.46
CA ARG A 557 17.11 38.82 16.75
C ARG A 557 16.78 40.13 17.41
N THR A 558 17.81 40.90 17.76
CA THR A 558 17.64 42.15 18.50
C THR A 558 18.08 43.37 17.71
N SER A 559 17.51 44.52 18.07
CA SER A 559 17.94 45.84 17.63
C SER A 559 17.79 46.81 18.78
N SER A 560 18.73 47.75 18.92
CA SER A 560 18.69 48.76 19.98
C SER A 560 18.94 50.16 19.44
N ILE A 561 18.21 51.13 20.00
CA ILE A 561 18.42 52.56 19.74
C ILE A 561 18.50 53.33 21.05
N THR A 562 19.17 54.47 21.00
CA THR A 562 19.26 55.41 22.12
C THR A 562 18.74 56.78 21.71
N PHE A 563 18.05 57.47 22.62
CA PHE A 563 17.60 58.85 22.44
C PHE A 563 17.53 59.57 23.79
N THR A 564 17.48 60.89 23.76
CA THR A 564 17.35 61.71 24.97
C THR A 564 15.89 61.99 25.28
N PHE A 565 15.51 61.86 26.55
CA PHE A 565 14.21 62.24 27.07
C PHE A 565 14.41 63.30 28.17
N THR A 566 13.97 64.54 27.93
CA THR A 566 14.11 65.64 28.88
C THR A 566 12.77 65.97 29.54
N VAL A 567 12.68 65.68 30.84
CA VAL A 567 11.56 66.09 31.70
C VAL A 567 11.95 67.35 32.45
N ALA A 568 11.11 68.37 32.40
CA ALA A 568 11.27 69.55 33.26
C ALA A 568 10.01 69.81 34.07
N THR A 569 10.13 70.65 35.10
CA THR A 569 8.98 71.12 35.87
C THR A 569 8.07 71.99 34.99
N PRO A 570 6.78 72.15 35.32
CA PRO A 570 5.91 73.10 34.63
C PRO A 570 6.53 74.49 34.63
N VAL A 571 6.35 75.23 33.54
CA VAL A 571 6.66 76.66 33.53
C VAL A 571 5.72 77.34 34.52
N ALA A 572 6.24 78.27 35.31
CA ALA A 572 5.45 79.11 36.20
C ALA A 572 5.89 80.56 36.00
N VAL A 573 4.92 81.47 35.80
CA VAL A 573 5.19 82.90 35.71
C VAL A 573 5.04 83.51 37.10
N THR A 574 6.07 84.23 37.57
CA THR A 574 6.02 84.95 38.84
C THR A 574 5.07 86.14 38.71
N ASN A 575 4.09 86.24 39.61
CA ASN A 575 3.16 87.35 39.60
C ASN A 575 3.88 88.68 39.89
N PRO A 576 3.87 89.64 38.95
CA PRO A 576 4.52 90.93 39.16
C PRO A 576 3.80 91.80 40.22
N GLY A 577 2.58 91.44 40.62
CA GLY A 577 1.67 92.25 41.42
C GLY A 577 0.95 93.30 40.56
N THR A 578 0.09 94.10 41.20
CA THR A 578 -0.53 95.24 40.52
C THR A 578 0.54 96.28 40.16
N GLN A 579 0.51 96.78 38.93
CA GLN A 579 1.45 97.80 38.47
C GLN A 579 0.76 99.16 38.40
N GLN A 580 1.52 100.22 38.68
CA GLN A 580 1.05 101.59 38.55
C GLN A 580 2.00 102.38 37.64
N GLY A 581 1.45 103.30 36.86
CA GLY A 581 2.19 104.25 36.04
C GLY A 581 1.49 105.60 36.01
N THR A 582 2.20 106.63 35.55
CA THR A 582 1.62 107.95 35.31
C THR A 582 1.71 108.25 33.81
N THR A 583 0.68 108.87 33.26
CA THR A 583 0.66 109.27 31.83
C THR A 583 1.86 110.15 31.52
N GLY A 584 2.62 109.83 30.46
CA GLY A 584 3.80 110.58 30.04
C GLY A 584 5.10 110.26 30.79
N VAL A 585 5.09 109.37 31.79
CA VAL A 585 6.29 108.92 32.51
C VAL A 585 6.69 107.52 32.05
N ALA A 586 7.97 107.33 31.69
CA ALA A 586 8.47 106.04 31.25
C ALA A 586 8.30 104.97 32.34
N ALA A 587 7.82 103.78 31.95
CA ALA A 587 7.66 102.64 32.84
C ALA A 587 8.49 101.45 32.34
N SER A 588 8.99 100.65 33.30
CA SER A 588 9.75 99.43 33.02
C SER A 588 9.42 98.35 34.04
N LYS A 589 9.08 97.16 33.57
CA LYS A 589 8.86 95.98 34.41
C LYS A 589 9.35 94.72 33.71
N THR A 590 10.34 94.06 34.30
CA THR A 590 10.81 92.74 33.83
C THR A 590 10.02 91.62 34.48
N LEU A 591 9.50 90.72 33.66
CA LEU A 591 8.80 89.51 34.09
C LEU A 591 9.80 88.40 34.41
N ALA A 592 9.42 87.49 35.30
CA ALA A 592 10.22 86.33 35.67
C ALA A 592 9.40 85.06 35.52
N ALA A 593 10.01 84.01 34.98
CA ALA A 593 9.44 82.67 34.93
C ALA A 593 10.43 81.66 35.51
N THR A 594 9.91 80.63 36.14
CA THR A 594 10.65 79.49 36.68
C THR A 594 10.12 78.18 36.09
N GLY A 595 10.87 77.09 36.30
CA GLY A 595 10.55 75.78 35.75
C GLY A 595 10.82 75.68 34.25
N GLY A 596 10.30 74.64 33.60
CA GLY A 596 10.54 74.41 32.18
C GLY A 596 12.03 74.30 31.80
N THR A 597 12.36 74.65 30.57
CA THR A 597 13.72 74.62 30.03
C THR A 597 14.05 75.95 29.34
N ALA A 598 14.85 76.79 30.00
CA ALA A 598 15.29 78.09 29.48
C ALA A 598 16.06 77.97 28.14
N PRO A 599 16.09 79.03 27.30
CA PRO A 599 15.46 80.35 27.48
C PRO A 599 13.93 80.34 27.33
N TYR A 600 13.27 81.39 27.84
CA TYR A 600 11.84 81.61 27.67
C TYR A 600 11.56 82.65 26.57
N THR A 601 10.48 82.43 25.83
CA THR A 601 9.88 83.40 24.91
C THR A 601 8.62 83.98 25.53
N TRP A 602 8.52 85.31 25.55
CA TRP A 602 7.45 86.05 26.21
C TRP A 602 6.49 86.69 25.23
N THR A 603 5.21 86.66 25.57
CA THR A 603 4.16 87.41 24.88
C THR A 603 3.27 88.12 25.90
N ALA A 604 2.67 89.25 25.52
CA ALA A 604 1.75 90.00 26.35
C ALA A 604 0.59 90.55 25.52
N SER A 605 -0.58 90.61 26.15
CA SER A 605 -1.80 91.23 25.60
C SER A 605 -2.44 92.13 26.68
N GLY A 606 -3.23 93.12 26.26
CA GLY A 606 -3.89 94.04 27.19
C GLY A 606 -2.95 95.03 27.88
N LEU A 607 -1.77 95.31 27.31
CA LEU A 607 -0.86 96.35 27.82
C LEU A 607 -1.47 97.75 27.65
N PRO A 608 -1.26 98.68 28.61
CA PRO A 608 -1.58 100.09 28.43
C PRO A 608 -0.96 100.67 27.15
N ALA A 609 -1.69 101.56 26.48
CA ALA A 609 -1.24 102.19 25.24
C ALA A 609 0.11 102.90 25.42
N GLY A 610 1.11 102.52 24.61
CA GLY A 610 2.48 103.04 24.70
C GLY A 610 3.47 102.13 25.45
N LEU A 611 3.02 100.98 25.97
CA LEU A 611 3.87 99.92 26.51
C LEU A 611 3.96 98.73 25.54
N ALA A 612 5.13 98.07 25.51
CA ALA A 612 5.38 96.86 24.72
C ALA A 612 6.25 95.86 25.50
N ILE A 613 6.15 94.57 25.17
CA ILE A 613 7.00 93.52 25.75
C ILE A 613 8.12 93.11 24.80
N ASN A 614 9.31 92.89 25.33
CA ASN A 614 10.41 92.24 24.61
C ASN A 614 10.29 90.72 24.74
N ALA A 615 10.20 90.02 23.61
CA ALA A 615 9.94 88.58 23.57
C ALA A 615 11.08 87.71 24.14
N SER A 616 12.33 88.17 24.15
CA SER A 616 13.46 87.38 24.66
C SER A 616 13.85 87.70 26.10
N THR A 617 13.57 88.92 26.57
CA THR A 617 13.92 89.35 27.93
C THR A 617 12.73 89.40 28.89
N GLY A 618 11.49 89.41 28.38
CA GLY A 618 10.30 89.57 29.20
C GLY A 618 10.14 90.98 29.82
N ALA A 619 10.92 91.97 29.36
CA ALA A 619 10.81 93.35 29.81
C ALA A 619 9.63 94.05 29.12
N ILE A 620 8.68 94.55 29.92
CA ILE A 620 7.65 95.49 29.49
C ILE A 620 8.21 96.90 29.66
N THR A 621 8.33 97.65 28.57
CA THR A 621 8.88 99.03 28.58
C THR A 621 8.04 99.96 27.70
N GLY A 622 8.16 101.27 27.94
CA GLY A 622 7.53 102.31 27.12
C GLY A 622 7.02 103.47 27.98
N THR A 623 6.22 104.35 27.37
CA THR A 623 5.60 105.50 28.06
C THR A 623 4.08 105.41 27.90
N PRO A 624 3.32 105.17 28.98
CA PRO A 624 1.86 105.14 28.90
C PRO A 624 1.29 106.47 28.45
N THR A 625 0.38 106.43 27.48
CA THR A 625 -0.19 107.62 26.81
C THR A 625 -1.63 107.90 27.21
N THR A 626 -2.30 106.96 27.87
CA THR A 626 -3.71 107.08 28.27
C THR A 626 -3.90 106.59 29.70
N ALA A 627 -4.59 107.39 30.52
CA ALA A 627 -4.97 107.00 31.86
C ALA A 627 -6.08 105.92 31.82
N GLY A 628 -6.05 104.99 32.77
CA GLY A 628 -7.03 103.91 32.87
C GLY A 628 -6.47 102.63 33.47
N ASN A 629 -7.35 101.66 33.69
CA ASN A 629 -6.99 100.34 34.21
C ASN A 629 -6.93 99.35 33.05
N SER A 630 -5.80 98.68 32.89
CA SER A 630 -5.61 97.61 31.91
C SER A 630 -5.43 96.27 32.61
N THR A 631 -6.07 95.22 32.09
CA THR A 631 -5.79 93.84 32.49
C THR A 631 -4.77 93.26 31.52
N VAL A 632 -3.54 93.08 31.99
CA VAL A 632 -2.43 92.57 31.19
C VAL A 632 -2.35 91.07 31.35
N THR A 633 -2.38 90.32 30.25
CA THR A 633 -2.16 88.86 30.23
C THR A 633 -0.82 88.57 29.59
N ILE A 634 0.05 87.86 30.30
CA ILE A 634 1.41 87.49 29.87
C ILE A 634 1.52 85.97 29.75
N THR A 635 2.27 85.51 28.74
CA THR A 635 2.59 84.08 28.55
C THR A 635 4.09 83.89 28.37
N ALA A 636 4.67 83.01 29.19
CA ALA A 636 6.04 82.52 29.03
C ALA A 636 6.01 81.13 28.38
N THR A 637 6.81 80.94 27.34
CA THR A 637 6.98 79.67 26.62
C THR A 637 8.43 79.23 26.71
N ASP A 638 8.70 77.99 27.13
CA ASP A 638 10.08 77.48 27.19
C ASP A 638 10.52 76.76 25.89
N THR A 639 11.76 76.28 25.84
CA THR A 639 12.29 75.53 24.67
C THR A 639 11.64 74.16 24.46
N GLY A 640 11.02 73.59 25.49
CA GLY A 640 10.21 72.38 25.42
C GLY A 640 8.76 72.64 24.97
N ARG A 641 8.44 73.88 24.54
CA ARG A 641 7.11 74.36 24.15
C ARG A 641 6.06 74.30 25.27
N ARG A 642 6.49 74.27 26.52
CA ARG A 642 5.59 74.36 27.68
C ARG A 642 5.28 75.84 27.91
N THR A 643 4.03 76.14 28.28
CA THR A 643 3.58 77.52 28.47
C THR A 643 2.97 77.73 29.86
N ALA A 644 3.14 78.93 30.40
CA ALA A 644 2.36 79.40 31.55
C ALA A 644 1.86 80.82 31.31
N THR A 645 0.61 81.05 31.71
CA THR A 645 -0.09 82.32 31.49
C THR A 645 -0.54 82.90 32.82
N LEU A 646 -0.43 84.22 32.96
CA LEU A 646 -0.87 84.96 34.14
C LEU A 646 -1.48 86.30 33.72
N SER A 647 -2.51 86.76 34.44
CA SER A 647 -3.04 88.12 34.28
C SER A 647 -2.85 88.97 35.53
N PHE A 648 -2.56 90.26 35.36
CA PHE A 648 -2.43 91.24 36.44
C PHE A 648 -2.96 92.62 35.98
N SER A 649 -3.28 93.50 36.93
CA SER A 649 -3.76 94.86 36.61
C SER A 649 -2.61 95.85 36.49
N TRP A 650 -2.72 96.75 35.51
CA TRP A 650 -1.85 97.90 35.34
C TRP A 650 -2.71 99.17 35.31
N THR A 651 -2.56 100.01 36.33
CA THR A 651 -3.31 101.28 36.46
C THR A 651 -2.43 102.45 36.05
N VAL A 652 -2.87 103.24 35.07
CA VAL A 652 -2.19 104.48 34.65
C VAL A 652 -2.99 105.67 35.17
N THR A 653 -2.38 106.50 36.02
CA THR A 653 -3.00 107.73 36.51
C THR A 653 -2.73 108.91 35.56
N PRO A 654 -3.62 109.91 35.49
CA PRO A 654 -3.32 111.17 34.81
C PRO A 654 -2.11 111.86 35.44
N ALA A 655 -1.29 112.53 34.64
CA ALA A 655 -0.27 113.42 35.18
C ALA A 655 -0.94 114.58 35.93
N VAL A 656 -0.54 114.84 37.19
CA VAL A 656 -1.00 116.02 37.93
C VAL A 656 -0.46 117.26 37.23
N PRO A 657 -1.30 118.27 36.91
CA PRO A 657 -0.80 119.50 36.29
C PRO A 657 0.19 120.19 37.24
N GLN A 658 1.44 120.34 36.82
CA GLN A 658 2.40 121.20 37.49
C GLN A 658 1.95 122.66 37.27
N ALA A 659 1.65 123.39 38.34
CA ALA A 659 1.36 124.81 38.25
C ALA A 659 2.61 125.57 37.75
N PRO A 660 2.46 126.64 36.92
CA PRO A 660 3.54 127.18 36.11
C PRO A 660 4.61 127.88 36.94
N THR A 661 5.87 127.62 36.62
CA THR A 661 6.98 128.50 36.96
C THR A 661 6.88 129.81 36.19
N GLY A 662 6.81 130.95 36.90
CA GLY A 662 7.15 132.27 36.36
C GLY A 662 5.98 133.25 36.17
N VAL A 663 5.72 134.07 37.20
CA VAL A 663 5.22 135.44 37.01
C VAL A 663 5.97 136.36 37.97
N THR A 664 6.80 137.25 37.43
CA THR A 664 7.46 138.33 38.16
C THR A 664 6.50 139.52 38.24
N ALA A 665 6.20 140.01 39.43
CA ALA A 665 5.56 141.31 39.63
C ALA A 665 6.23 142.03 40.81
N ARG A 666 6.76 143.22 40.54
CA ARG A 666 7.36 144.16 41.48
C ARG A 666 6.29 145.19 41.82
N ALA A 667 5.90 145.32 43.09
CA ALA A 667 5.16 146.47 43.60
C ALA A 667 5.41 146.65 45.10
N GLU A 668 5.65 147.90 45.49
CA GLU A 668 5.96 148.37 46.83
C GLU A 668 4.70 148.51 47.69
N GLY A 669 4.80 148.19 48.98
CA GLY A 669 3.80 148.56 50.00
C GLY A 669 3.07 147.37 50.68
N PRO A 670 2.63 147.52 51.95
CA PRO A 670 1.98 146.47 52.71
C PRO A 670 0.55 146.24 52.21
N GLN A 671 0.26 145.02 51.75
CA GLN A 671 -1.08 144.58 51.34
C GLN A 671 -1.67 143.63 52.40
N THR A 672 -2.91 143.88 52.79
CA THR A 672 -3.72 142.98 53.61
C THR A 672 -4.36 141.94 52.69
N VAL A 673 -4.11 140.65 52.92
CA VAL A 673 -4.69 139.56 52.11
C VAL A 673 -5.91 138.99 52.84
N HIS A 674 -7.08 139.04 52.21
CA HIS A 674 -8.24 138.23 52.60
C HIS A 674 -8.13 136.85 51.94
N LEU A 675 -8.04 135.80 52.76
CA LEU A 675 -8.09 134.41 52.30
C LEU A 675 -9.50 133.89 52.52
N ALA A 676 -10.18 133.46 51.45
CA ALA A 676 -11.43 132.71 51.53
C ALA A 676 -11.13 131.23 51.22
N TRP A 677 -11.55 130.32 52.09
CA TRP A 677 -11.44 128.87 51.91
C TRP A 677 -12.80 128.20 52.07
N ALA A 678 -13.03 127.12 51.32
CA ALA A 678 -14.18 126.25 51.47
C ALA A 678 -13.88 125.18 52.55
N GLU A 679 -14.82 124.92 53.46
CA GLU A 679 -14.69 123.87 54.47
C GLU A 679 -14.53 122.48 53.83
N VAL A 680 -13.56 121.71 54.35
CA VAL A 680 -13.41 120.29 54.06
C VAL A 680 -13.94 119.51 55.27
N PRO A 681 -15.02 118.71 55.14
CA PRO A 681 -15.56 117.95 56.26
C PRO A 681 -14.51 117.00 56.86
N GLY A 682 -14.20 117.16 58.15
CA GLY A 682 -13.27 116.28 58.90
C GLY A 682 -11.86 116.83 59.14
N ALA A 683 -11.54 118.06 58.71
CA ALA A 683 -10.23 118.67 58.99
C ALA A 683 -10.19 119.30 60.41
N ALA A 684 -9.19 118.94 61.22
CA ALA A 684 -9.04 119.41 62.61
C ALA A 684 -8.46 120.84 62.78
N GLY A 685 -8.32 121.60 61.68
CA GLY A 685 -7.81 122.97 61.64
C GLY A 685 -6.87 123.25 60.45
N TYR A 686 -6.47 124.51 60.26
CA TYR A 686 -5.52 124.94 59.23
C TYR A 686 -4.31 125.66 59.84
N TYR A 687 -3.15 125.57 59.18
CA TYR A 687 -1.91 126.26 59.56
C TYR A 687 -1.55 127.30 58.50
N ILE A 688 -1.28 128.53 58.94
CA ILE A 688 -0.71 129.58 58.07
C ILE A 688 0.77 129.73 58.41
N HIS A 689 1.62 129.42 57.44
CA HIS A 689 3.06 129.59 57.52
C HIS A 689 3.48 130.87 56.80
N ARG A 690 4.30 131.69 57.45
CA ARG A 690 5.02 132.80 56.78
C ARG A 690 6.50 132.64 57.11
N ASN A 691 7.33 132.49 56.08
CA ASN A 691 8.77 132.23 56.21
C ASN A 691 9.08 131.08 57.20
N GLU A 692 8.43 129.93 57.00
CA GLU A 692 8.65 128.68 57.75
C GLU A 692 8.32 128.72 59.26
N GLN A 693 7.80 129.84 59.76
CA GLN A 693 7.27 129.98 61.13
C GLN A 693 5.74 129.91 61.11
N VAL A 694 5.15 129.19 62.08
CA VAL A 694 3.69 129.12 62.25
C VAL A 694 3.22 130.40 62.93
N VAL A 695 2.39 131.20 62.25
CA VAL A 695 2.00 132.53 62.77
C VAL A 695 0.62 132.53 63.43
N LYS A 696 -0.23 131.51 63.20
CA LYS A 696 -1.49 131.31 63.94
C LYS A 696 -2.02 129.87 63.82
N LYS A 697 -2.54 129.32 64.91
CA LYS A 697 -3.41 128.14 64.96
C LYS A 697 -4.75 128.60 65.54
N THR A 698 -5.88 128.26 64.92
CA THR A 698 -7.21 128.60 65.47
C THR A 698 -8.09 127.37 65.50
N ILE A 699 -8.72 127.12 66.65
CA ILE A 699 -9.75 126.11 66.89
C ILE A 699 -10.93 126.87 67.54
N GLY A 700 -12.12 126.77 66.92
CA GLY A 700 -13.41 127.27 67.42
C GLY A 700 -13.67 128.75 67.08
N THR A 701 -14.70 129.12 66.34
CA THR A 701 -15.87 128.41 65.77
C THR A 701 -15.97 128.63 64.28
#